data_AF-A0A8J9Y622-F1
#
_entry.id   AF-A0A8J9Y622-F1
#
_cell.length_a   1.000
_cell.length_b   1.000
_cell.length_c   1.000
_cell.angle_alpha   90.00
_cell.angle_beta   90.00
_cell.angle_gamma   90.00
#
_symmetry.space_group_name_H-M   'P 1'
#
loop_
_entity.id
_entity.type
_entity.pdbx_description
1 polymer ?
#
loop_
_entity_poly.entity_id
_entity_poly.type
_entity_poly.pdbx_seq_one_letter_code
_entity_poly.pdbx_strand_id
1 'polypeptide(L)'
;MSDAYIADCVTQIGELQDFLTAYKNCNVNLVKIMERICDTPLIEFDIYHVFEIQDLRKKIREMEETAVTKILEMYKEIITYVIIVYEGFEAYITQMADHWIKYVRRFDRLLEDALRLAIKATMQNMYKCVHGDGTMAPSPLIKMNLYLTGKNIIYDPSRNNLSETFTTILKEIIYLISTIPRLFEKFGLPAGGLKKFKEVIQTDTDSNKLQSLIDSEIEYNLTLVNEHIQMWDPYSHIWKIDKDEFMVKYREENHTAAHFDELIINYSNLANTVQVQETINQIHFITLNSSELKKSIIAHCLVWQTKLGELLRKITESDIDVVYAYVDRSSTEAMTMPSDLKELASAMATYERLVSEIPKIEKTFPPISDKMMTLGKFEVELSLDMSTRYENIPLVWTEYLAILEEAKKQLEANKDKFKTELLEQAEEFKEAAKEFCEDFYKTAPCSSDVTGKDALAQLKAFRDQLNALRAQEQQIRDGLAVFNLTTPVNLDLQKMEKELEKLEEVWELVNQWEESWEKYKTQTFWEMETDEMEDNIMYLFRNFNRLSRQLKDKGWDIIDTTRVKVDAFRRTLPLIGDLKNPCMRERHWDRIKTLMAVEFDQNSEDFKLELIMRLNFQAYAEDIAEISNAATMELNIENGLKAIREVWKATTYDMQHHRGEMYRIKNVEEVMQFLEDHQVQLSSMKSTKYVEPFIKEVDYWEKSLGYVAECIEISLQVQRRYLYLGSIFSGEDIRKQLPNEVKIFDALTTDWTEITSNMYAGTNAIEACLYKPAPYLFNKLNQMVDNLDGILRALEKYLETKRQLFPRFYFISNDDLLEILGNSKKPQLIQVHLKKLFDNVNKIRIDKVCAFILS
;
A
#
# COMPACT_ATOMS: atom_id res chain seq x y z
N MET A 1 -17.35 -121.31 -31.66
CA MET A 1 -17.02 -119.98 -32.22
C MET A 1 -16.82 -120.17 -33.71
N SER A 2 -17.63 -119.53 -34.53
CA SER A 2 -17.60 -119.70 -36.00
C SER A 2 -16.41 -118.96 -36.62
N ASP A 3 -15.88 -119.45 -37.74
CA ASP A 3 -14.83 -118.78 -38.55
C ASP A 3 -15.16 -117.30 -38.84
N ALA A 4 -16.46 -116.97 -38.88
CA ALA A 4 -16.94 -115.59 -38.96
C ALA A 4 -16.40 -114.67 -37.85
N TYR A 5 -16.24 -115.15 -36.61
CA TYR A 5 -15.73 -114.32 -35.49
C TYR A 5 -14.23 -114.02 -35.62
N ILE A 6 -13.43 -114.98 -36.12
CA ILE A 6 -11.98 -114.78 -36.30
C ILE A 6 -11.72 -113.84 -37.47
N ALA A 7 -12.44 -113.99 -38.59
CA ALA A 7 -12.34 -113.08 -39.73
C ALA A 7 -12.69 -111.63 -39.31
N ASP A 8 -13.74 -111.45 -38.52
CA ASP A 8 -14.16 -110.15 -38.00
C ASP A 8 -13.09 -109.53 -37.08
N CYS A 9 -12.50 -110.32 -36.17
CA CYS A 9 -11.38 -109.88 -35.34
C CYS A 9 -10.14 -109.46 -36.15
N VAL A 10 -9.81 -110.16 -37.24
CA VAL A 10 -8.66 -109.81 -38.10
C VAL A 10 -8.90 -108.49 -38.83
N THR A 11 -10.12 -108.27 -39.34
CA THR A 11 -10.50 -106.98 -39.95
C THR A 11 -10.40 -105.85 -38.94
N GLN A 12 -10.93 -106.03 -37.73
CA GLN A 12 -10.86 -105.03 -36.65
C GLN A 12 -9.40 -104.73 -36.21
N ILE A 13 -8.52 -105.74 -36.18
CA ILE A 13 -7.09 -105.54 -35.87
C ILE A 13 -6.38 -104.80 -37.01
N GLY A 14 -6.71 -105.08 -38.28
CA GLY A 14 -6.17 -104.37 -39.43
C GLY A 14 -6.53 -102.87 -39.41
N GLU A 15 -7.80 -102.57 -39.19
CA GLU A 15 -8.30 -101.19 -39.06
C GLU A 15 -7.62 -100.43 -37.91
N LEU A 16 -7.41 -101.10 -36.76
CA LEU A 16 -6.68 -100.51 -35.64
C LEU A 16 -5.20 -100.24 -35.98
N GLN A 17 -4.53 -101.15 -36.69
CA GLN A 17 -3.13 -101.00 -37.06
C GLN A 17 -2.92 -99.84 -38.05
N ASP A 18 -3.79 -99.70 -39.05
CA ASP A 18 -3.75 -98.61 -40.02
C ASP A 18 -3.94 -97.25 -39.33
N PHE A 19 -4.91 -97.18 -38.40
CA PHE A 19 -5.11 -95.98 -37.60
C PHE A 19 -3.89 -95.64 -36.72
N LEU A 20 -3.28 -96.62 -36.05
CA LEU A 20 -2.09 -96.41 -35.22
C LEU A 20 -0.90 -95.88 -36.05
N THR A 21 -0.73 -96.35 -37.28
CA THR A 21 0.31 -95.85 -38.19
C THR A 21 0.02 -94.40 -38.62
N ALA A 22 -1.23 -94.09 -39.00
CA ALA A 22 -1.63 -92.72 -39.33
C ALA A 22 -1.45 -91.76 -38.15
N TYR A 23 -1.88 -92.17 -36.94
CA TYR A 23 -1.69 -91.43 -35.70
C TYR A 23 -0.22 -91.12 -35.42
N LYS A 24 0.67 -92.12 -35.53
CA LYS A 24 2.10 -91.92 -35.29
C LYS A 24 2.72 -90.94 -36.29
N ASN A 25 2.38 -91.06 -37.58
CA ASN A 25 2.90 -90.19 -38.63
C ASN A 25 2.44 -88.73 -38.45
N CYS A 26 1.17 -88.51 -38.14
CA CYS A 26 0.64 -87.17 -37.87
C CYS A 26 1.37 -86.51 -36.70
N ASN A 27 1.58 -87.23 -35.60
CA ASN A 27 2.30 -86.71 -34.43
C ASN A 27 3.76 -86.31 -34.74
N VAL A 28 4.48 -87.11 -35.52
CA VAL A 28 5.87 -86.79 -35.92
C VAL A 28 5.91 -85.56 -36.82
N ASN A 29 5.00 -85.46 -37.79
CA ASN A 29 4.94 -84.30 -38.68
C ASN A 29 4.51 -83.03 -37.96
N LEU A 30 3.59 -83.13 -37.00
CA LEU A 30 3.23 -82.00 -36.14
C LEU A 30 4.45 -81.42 -35.42
N VAL A 31 5.30 -82.26 -34.81
CA VAL A 31 6.52 -81.79 -34.13
C VAL A 31 7.50 -81.15 -35.12
N LYS A 32 7.74 -81.75 -36.29
CA LYS A 32 8.63 -81.17 -37.32
C LYS A 32 8.18 -79.81 -37.83
N ILE A 33 6.87 -79.60 -37.94
CA ILE A 33 6.33 -78.29 -38.34
C ILE A 33 6.56 -77.26 -37.22
N MET A 34 6.40 -77.64 -35.96
CA MET A 34 6.73 -76.75 -34.84
C MET A 34 8.22 -76.37 -34.82
N GLU A 35 9.13 -77.31 -35.08
CA GLU A 35 10.57 -77.02 -35.20
C GLU A 35 10.85 -76.02 -36.34
N ARG A 36 10.21 -76.19 -37.50
CA ARG A 36 10.33 -75.23 -38.62
C ARG A 36 9.78 -73.84 -38.27
N ILE A 37 8.73 -73.76 -37.44
CA ILE A 37 8.22 -72.48 -36.92
C ILE A 37 9.27 -71.83 -36.02
N CYS A 38 9.94 -72.58 -35.14
CA CYS A 38 11.04 -72.05 -34.30
C CYS A 38 12.15 -71.41 -35.14
N ASP A 39 12.53 -72.05 -36.24
CA ASP A 39 13.67 -71.66 -37.09
C ASP A 39 13.32 -70.55 -38.11
N THR A 40 12.13 -69.95 -38.03
CA THR A 40 11.70 -68.87 -38.93
C THR A 40 11.68 -67.53 -38.18
N PRO A 41 12.82 -66.80 -38.07
CA PRO A 41 12.82 -65.46 -37.49
C PRO A 41 12.01 -64.49 -38.37
N LEU A 42 11.36 -63.52 -37.75
CA LEU A 42 10.55 -62.52 -38.45
C LEU A 42 11.41 -61.38 -39.02
N ILE A 43 12.59 -61.14 -38.44
CA ILE A 43 13.55 -60.11 -38.88
C ILE A 43 14.98 -60.67 -38.86
N GLU A 44 15.68 -60.53 -39.98
CA GLU A 44 17.08 -60.97 -40.20
C GLU A 44 17.79 -60.07 -41.24
N PHE A 45 18.83 -59.33 -40.83
CA PHE A 45 19.55 -58.40 -41.71
C PHE A 45 20.95 -58.90 -42.11
N ASP A 46 21.33 -58.71 -43.37
CA ASP A 46 22.71 -58.78 -43.85
C ASP A 46 23.39 -57.40 -43.75
N ILE A 47 24.47 -57.28 -42.97
CA ILE A 47 24.88 -56.02 -42.33
C ILE A 47 25.81 -55.12 -43.17
N TYR A 48 25.43 -54.75 -44.40
CA TYR A 48 26.31 -53.97 -45.30
C TYR A 48 25.74 -52.67 -45.90
N HIS A 49 24.55 -52.22 -45.47
CA HIS A 49 23.90 -51.04 -46.04
C HIS A 49 23.42 -50.05 -44.97
N VAL A 50 23.67 -48.76 -45.21
CA VAL A 50 23.20 -47.65 -44.36
C VAL A 50 21.90 -47.11 -44.96
N PHE A 51 20.81 -47.23 -44.22
CA PHE A 51 19.47 -46.83 -44.64
C PHE A 51 19.11 -45.43 -44.11
N GLU A 52 18.19 -44.76 -44.80
CA GLU A 52 17.38 -43.72 -44.16
C GLU A 52 16.27 -44.37 -43.32
N ILE A 53 15.80 -43.72 -42.25
CA ILE A 53 14.89 -44.36 -41.27
C ILE A 53 13.60 -44.89 -41.93
N GLN A 54 13.11 -44.19 -42.97
CA GLN A 54 11.89 -44.55 -43.67
C GLN A 54 12.08 -45.81 -44.50
N ASP A 55 13.23 -45.94 -45.15
CA ASP A 55 13.60 -47.12 -45.93
C ASP A 55 13.81 -48.35 -45.03
N LEU A 56 14.43 -48.15 -43.86
CA LEU A 56 14.60 -49.22 -42.88
C LEU A 56 13.25 -49.75 -42.38
N ARG A 57 12.32 -48.85 -42.00
CA ARG A 57 10.96 -49.24 -41.57
C ARG A 57 10.22 -50.02 -42.65
N LYS A 58 10.31 -49.57 -43.90
CA LYS A 58 9.71 -50.28 -45.03
C LYS A 58 10.30 -51.68 -45.17
N LYS A 59 11.62 -51.82 -45.04
CA LYS A 59 12.29 -53.10 -45.17
C LYS A 59 11.92 -54.09 -44.06
N ILE A 60 11.81 -53.62 -42.82
CA ILE A 60 11.35 -54.43 -41.68
C ILE A 60 9.98 -55.02 -41.97
N ARG A 61 9.02 -54.21 -42.41
CA ARG A 61 7.65 -54.67 -42.72
C ARG A 61 7.61 -55.73 -43.81
N GLU A 62 8.38 -55.56 -44.90
CA GLU A 62 8.47 -56.55 -45.98
C GLU A 62 8.94 -57.92 -45.46
N MET A 63 9.88 -57.92 -44.50
CA MET A 63 10.42 -59.15 -43.91
C MET A 63 9.42 -59.81 -42.95
N GLU A 64 8.76 -59.02 -42.11
CA GLU A 64 7.72 -59.49 -41.21
C GLU A 64 6.54 -60.12 -41.95
N GLU A 65 6.02 -59.47 -43.00
CA GLU A 65 4.93 -59.99 -43.83
C GLU A 65 5.30 -61.33 -44.48
N THR A 66 6.54 -61.43 -44.99
CA THR A 66 7.05 -62.67 -45.60
C THR A 66 7.15 -63.80 -44.57
N ALA A 67 7.64 -63.52 -43.37
CA ALA A 67 7.79 -64.52 -42.32
C ALA A 67 6.44 -65.00 -41.76
N VAL A 68 5.51 -64.08 -41.49
CA VAL A 68 4.17 -64.41 -40.99
C VAL A 68 3.39 -65.26 -42.00
N THR A 69 3.51 -64.96 -43.29
CA THR A 69 2.87 -65.77 -44.35
C THR A 69 3.33 -67.23 -44.30
N LYS A 70 4.65 -67.47 -44.14
CA LYS A 70 5.21 -68.82 -43.98
C LYS A 70 4.69 -69.52 -42.72
N ILE A 71 4.60 -68.80 -41.60
CA ILE A 71 4.08 -69.34 -40.33
C ILE A 71 2.60 -69.73 -40.47
N LEU A 72 1.78 -68.92 -41.16
CA LEU A 72 0.37 -69.23 -41.40
C LEU A 72 0.17 -70.46 -42.29
N GLU A 73 1.02 -70.68 -43.29
CA GLU A 73 1.02 -71.92 -44.09
C GLU A 73 1.31 -73.14 -43.22
N MET A 74 2.35 -73.07 -42.38
CA MET A 74 2.69 -74.11 -41.42
C MET A 74 1.56 -74.37 -40.40
N TYR A 75 0.89 -73.32 -39.94
CA TYR A 75 -0.28 -73.43 -39.05
C TYR A 75 -1.47 -74.16 -39.70
N LYS A 76 -1.72 -73.94 -40.99
CA LYS A 76 -2.75 -74.68 -41.73
C LYS A 76 -2.41 -76.17 -41.84
N GLU A 77 -1.14 -76.50 -42.08
CA GLU A 77 -0.68 -77.90 -42.08
C GLU A 77 -0.93 -78.58 -40.72
N ILE A 78 -0.65 -77.88 -39.62
CA ILE A 78 -0.93 -78.36 -38.26
C ILE A 78 -2.41 -78.69 -38.08
N ILE A 79 -3.32 -77.81 -38.50
CA ILE A 79 -4.77 -78.05 -38.41
C ILE A 79 -5.15 -79.32 -39.18
N THR A 80 -4.65 -79.49 -40.40
CA THR A 80 -4.93 -80.67 -41.24
C THR A 80 -4.51 -81.97 -40.53
N TYR A 81 -3.31 -82.02 -39.95
CA TYR A 81 -2.87 -83.21 -39.21
C TYR A 81 -3.69 -83.48 -37.94
N VAL A 82 -4.15 -82.44 -37.24
CA VAL A 82 -5.02 -82.61 -36.07
C VAL A 82 -6.41 -83.13 -36.49
N ILE A 83 -6.96 -82.70 -37.62
CA ILE A 83 -8.24 -83.22 -38.16
C ILE A 83 -8.12 -84.70 -38.52
N ILE A 84 -7.04 -85.11 -39.19
CA ILE A 84 -6.80 -86.53 -39.53
C ILE A 84 -6.81 -87.41 -38.26
N VAL A 85 -6.22 -86.92 -37.18
CA VAL A 85 -6.24 -87.64 -35.90
C VAL A 85 -7.63 -87.64 -35.26
N TYR A 86 -8.40 -86.56 -35.41
CA TYR A 86 -9.78 -86.48 -34.93
C TYR A 86 -10.70 -87.50 -35.60
N GLU A 87 -10.66 -87.57 -36.94
CA GLU A 87 -11.50 -88.47 -37.75
C GLU A 87 -11.34 -89.93 -37.31
N GLY A 88 -10.12 -90.38 -37.00
CA GLY A 88 -9.91 -91.76 -36.54
C GLY A 88 -10.39 -92.05 -35.11
N PHE A 89 -10.74 -91.03 -34.32
CA PHE A 89 -11.35 -91.17 -33.00
C PHE A 89 -12.84 -90.78 -32.96
N GLU A 90 -13.42 -90.34 -34.08
CA GLU A 90 -14.77 -89.75 -34.15
C GLU A 90 -15.85 -90.64 -33.52
N ALA A 91 -15.85 -91.94 -33.86
CA ALA A 91 -16.84 -92.90 -33.37
C ALA A 91 -16.87 -93.05 -31.84
N TYR A 92 -15.77 -92.75 -31.15
CA TYR A 92 -15.59 -92.97 -29.72
C TYR A 92 -15.35 -91.67 -28.93
N ILE A 93 -15.47 -90.51 -29.59
CA ILE A 93 -15.09 -89.21 -29.04
C ILE A 93 -15.86 -88.85 -27.76
N THR A 94 -17.11 -89.30 -27.66
CA THR A 94 -17.99 -89.09 -26.49
C THR A 94 -17.49 -89.79 -25.23
N GLN A 95 -16.78 -90.92 -25.38
CA GLN A 95 -16.19 -91.67 -24.27
C GLN A 95 -14.79 -91.17 -23.90
N MET A 96 -14.09 -90.52 -24.84
CA MET A 96 -12.70 -90.08 -24.67
C MET A 96 -12.48 -88.56 -24.68
N ALA A 97 -13.54 -87.77 -24.51
CA ALA A 97 -13.51 -86.31 -24.64
C ALA A 97 -12.36 -85.66 -23.82
N ASP A 98 -12.13 -86.13 -22.59
CA ASP A 98 -11.04 -85.64 -21.73
C ASP A 98 -9.64 -85.93 -22.28
N HIS A 99 -9.46 -87.07 -22.96
CA HIS A 99 -8.20 -87.46 -23.59
C HIS A 99 -7.94 -86.67 -24.88
N TRP A 100 -8.98 -86.43 -25.68
CA TRP A 100 -8.89 -85.58 -26.89
C TRP A 100 -8.52 -84.14 -26.54
N ILE A 101 -9.18 -83.57 -25.53
CA ILE A 101 -8.87 -82.23 -25.02
C ILE A 101 -7.41 -82.16 -24.55
N LYS A 102 -6.90 -83.18 -23.84
CA LYS A 102 -5.49 -83.25 -23.43
C LYS A 102 -4.53 -83.34 -24.62
N TYR A 103 -4.90 -84.06 -25.68
CA TYR A 103 -4.10 -84.21 -26.90
C TYR A 103 -3.94 -82.89 -27.65
N VAL A 104 -5.05 -82.20 -27.97
CA VAL A 104 -5.00 -80.91 -28.68
C VAL A 104 -4.25 -79.86 -27.84
N ARG A 105 -4.46 -79.85 -26.51
CA ARG A 105 -3.73 -78.95 -25.61
C ARG A 105 -2.23 -79.20 -25.58
N ARG A 106 -1.76 -80.44 -25.78
CA ARG A 106 -0.32 -80.74 -25.86
C ARG A 106 0.31 -80.06 -27.07
N PHE A 107 -0.30 -80.18 -28.24
CA PHE A 107 0.22 -79.55 -29.46
C PHE A 107 0.03 -78.04 -29.49
N ASP A 108 -1.03 -77.52 -28.85
CA ASP A 108 -1.23 -76.08 -28.68
C ASP A 108 -0.12 -75.43 -27.84
N ARG A 109 0.33 -76.11 -26.77
CA ARG A 109 1.50 -75.67 -25.98
C ARG A 109 2.81 -75.76 -26.77
N LEU A 110 3.00 -76.80 -27.59
CA LEU A 110 4.19 -76.90 -28.45
C LEU A 110 4.23 -75.79 -29.50
N LEU A 111 3.07 -75.41 -30.06
CA LEU A 111 2.96 -74.27 -30.98
C LEU A 111 3.30 -72.94 -30.27
N GLU A 112 2.84 -72.77 -29.03
CA GLU A 112 3.19 -71.62 -28.20
C GLU A 112 4.70 -71.49 -28.00
N ASP A 113 5.36 -72.58 -27.63
CA ASP A 113 6.80 -72.62 -27.41
C ASP A 113 7.56 -72.32 -28.72
N ALA A 114 7.09 -72.86 -29.85
CA ALA A 114 7.70 -72.61 -31.15
C ALA A 114 7.63 -71.15 -31.59
N LEU A 115 6.46 -70.52 -31.45
CA LEU A 115 6.28 -69.10 -31.74
C LEU A 115 7.12 -68.22 -30.80
N ARG A 116 7.21 -68.56 -29.51
CA ARG A 116 8.04 -67.83 -28.54
C ARG A 116 9.52 -67.88 -28.92
N LEU A 117 10.02 -69.04 -29.35
CA LEU A 117 11.42 -69.19 -29.77
C LEU A 117 11.74 -68.40 -31.05
N ALA A 118 10.85 -68.38 -32.04
CA ALA A 118 11.02 -67.59 -33.27
C ALA A 118 11.08 -66.07 -33.00
N ILE A 119 10.24 -65.58 -32.09
CA ILE A 119 10.25 -64.18 -31.64
C ILE A 119 11.54 -63.86 -30.91
N LYS A 120 11.97 -64.76 -30.01
CA LYS A 120 13.23 -64.58 -29.28
C LYS A 120 14.43 -64.49 -30.22
N ALA A 121 14.51 -65.34 -31.25
CA ALA A 121 15.55 -65.28 -32.28
C ALA A 121 15.52 -63.94 -33.04
N THR A 122 14.33 -63.46 -33.39
CA THR A 122 14.13 -62.15 -34.04
C THR A 122 14.66 -60.99 -33.18
N MET A 123 14.31 -60.98 -31.90
CA MET A 123 14.74 -59.95 -30.95
C MET A 123 16.25 -60.00 -30.70
N GLN A 124 16.86 -61.19 -30.71
CA GLN A 124 18.31 -61.34 -30.63
C GLN A 124 19.03 -60.79 -31.87
N ASN A 125 18.49 -61.05 -33.07
CA ASN A 125 19.03 -60.49 -34.31
C ASN A 125 18.98 -58.96 -34.30
N MET A 126 17.85 -58.38 -33.90
CA MET A 126 17.69 -56.93 -33.80
C MET A 126 18.67 -56.31 -32.79
N TYR A 127 18.81 -56.93 -31.61
CA TYR A 127 19.77 -56.47 -30.61
C TYR A 127 21.20 -56.51 -31.15
N LYS A 128 21.59 -57.57 -31.87
CA LYS A 128 22.91 -57.68 -32.51
C LYS A 128 23.16 -56.57 -33.55
N CYS A 129 22.14 -56.13 -34.28
CA CYS A 129 22.28 -55.03 -35.24
C CYS A 129 22.55 -53.68 -34.58
N VAL A 130 21.98 -53.43 -33.39
CA VAL A 130 22.09 -52.15 -32.69
C VAL A 130 23.29 -52.12 -31.74
N HIS A 131 23.59 -53.24 -31.06
CA HIS A 131 24.65 -53.35 -30.06
C HIS A 131 25.97 -53.93 -30.61
N GLY A 132 25.90 -54.75 -31.65
CA GLY A 132 27.02 -55.56 -32.13
C GLY A 132 27.05 -56.96 -31.52
N ASP A 133 28.08 -57.74 -31.84
CA ASP A 133 28.26 -59.12 -31.36
C ASP A 133 29.04 -59.21 -30.03
N GLY A 134 29.32 -58.07 -29.41
CA GLY A 134 30.04 -57.93 -28.14
C GLY A 134 31.56 -57.88 -28.28
N THR A 135 32.12 -58.14 -29.46
CA THR A 135 33.56 -58.03 -29.74
C THR A 135 33.88 -56.91 -30.73
N MET A 136 32.94 -56.57 -31.62
CA MET A 136 33.05 -55.45 -32.54
C MET A 136 31.85 -54.49 -32.40
N ALA A 137 32.12 -53.20 -32.64
CA ALA A 137 31.06 -52.19 -32.74
C ALA A 137 30.11 -52.54 -33.90
N PRO A 138 28.82 -52.20 -33.80
CA PRO A 138 27.85 -52.48 -34.86
C PRO A 138 28.23 -51.75 -36.15
N SER A 139 28.00 -52.40 -37.28
CA SER A 139 28.11 -51.74 -38.58
C SER A 139 27.08 -50.61 -38.69
N PRO A 140 27.40 -49.52 -39.41
CA PRO A 140 26.45 -48.43 -39.59
C PRO A 140 25.22 -48.92 -40.35
N LEU A 141 24.06 -48.62 -39.77
CA LEU A 141 22.74 -49.03 -40.24
C LEU A 141 21.88 -47.82 -40.64
N ILE A 142 22.05 -46.67 -40.00
CA ILE A 142 21.20 -45.49 -40.19
C ILE A 142 22.01 -44.25 -40.50
N LYS A 143 21.59 -43.50 -41.53
CA LYS A 143 22.10 -42.16 -41.81
C LYS A 143 21.29 -41.12 -41.05
N MET A 144 21.98 -40.17 -40.42
CA MET A 144 21.36 -39.06 -39.69
C MET A 144 22.02 -37.74 -40.10
N ASN A 145 21.23 -36.75 -40.54
CA ASN A 145 21.71 -35.45 -40.98
C ASN A 145 21.50 -34.40 -39.88
N LEU A 146 22.48 -33.50 -39.70
CA LEU A 146 22.40 -32.36 -38.79
C LEU A 146 22.02 -31.08 -39.55
N TYR A 147 21.04 -30.35 -39.00
CA TYR A 147 20.56 -29.08 -39.53
C TYR A 147 20.57 -28.01 -38.44
N LEU A 148 20.71 -26.75 -38.85
CA LEU A 148 20.46 -25.61 -38.00
C LEU A 148 19.06 -25.07 -38.28
N THR A 149 18.17 -25.08 -37.29
CA THR A 149 16.82 -24.52 -37.42
C THR A 149 16.57 -23.54 -36.28
N GLY A 150 16.42 -22.26 -36.63
CA GLY A 150 16.34 -21.18 -35.65
C GLY A 150 17.63 -21.10 -34.83
N LYS A 151 17.54 -21.38 -33.53
CA LYS A 151 18.66 -21.30 -32.58
C LYS A 151 19.26 -22.66 -32.17
N ASN A 152 18.67 -23.76 -32.65
CA ASN A 152 19.00 -25.11 -32.20
C ASN A 152 19.51 -25.98 -33.36
N ILE A 153 20.45 -26.88 -33.04
CA ILE A 153 20.88 -27.95 -33.94
C ILE A 153 19.87 -29.08 -33.78
N ILE A 154 19.27 -29.48 -34.90
CA ILE A 154 18.33 -30.59 -34.96
C ILE A 154 18.91 -31.69 -35.84
N TYR A 155 18.57 -32.93 -35.53
CA TYR A 155 18.98 -34.10 -36.31
C TYR A 155 17.77 -34.84 -36.88
N ASP A 156 17.89 -35.29 -38.12
CA ASP A 156 16.90 -36.09 -38.82
C ASP A 156 17.54 -37.43 -39.23
N PRO A 157 16.99 -38.59 -38.81
CA PRO A 157 15.72 -38.79 -38.11
C PRO A 157 15.72 -38.29 -36.67
N SER A 158 14.59 -37.72 -36.22
CA SER A 158 14.45 -37.23 -34.84
C SER A 158 14.58 -38.36 -33.79
N ARG A 159 14.87 -38.00 -32.54
CA ARG A 159 14.87 -38.94 -31.39
C ARG A 159 13.63 -39.82 -31.36
N ASN A 160 12.46 -39.23 -31.59
CA ASN A 160 11.19 -39.92 -31.54
C ASN A 160 11.04 -40.90 -32.72
N ASN A 161 11.43 -40.49 -33.93
CA ASN A 161 11.39 -41.36 -35.10
C ASN A 161 12.34 -42.56 -34.94
N LEU A 162 13.54 -42.31 -34.41
CA LEU A 162 14.51 -43.37 -34.14
C LEU A 162 14.01 -44.32 -33.05
N SER A 163 13.61 -43.78 -31.89
CA SER A 163 13.11 -44.56 -30.75
C SER A 163 11.86 -45.36 -31.11
N GLU A 164 10.86 -44.76 -31.77
CA GLU A 164 9.65 -45.47 -32.19
C GLU A 164 9.99 -46.63 -33.13
N THR A 165 10.97 -46.50 -34.03
CA THR A 165 11.32 -47.58 -34.97
C THR A 165 11.80 -48.85 -34.26
N PHE A 166 12.52 -48.71 -33.14
CA PHE A 166 13.14 -49.84 -32.45
C PHE A 166 12.36 -50.31 -31.21
N THR A 167 11.67 -49.39 -30.52
CA THR A 167 10.92 -49.68 -29.28
C THR A 167 9.57 -50.38 -29.53
N THR A 168 9.02 -50.27 -30.75
CA THR A 168 7.72 -50.89 -31.09
C THR A 168 7.85 -52.27 -31.72
N ILE A 169 9.06 -52.73 -32.05
CA ILE A 169 9.31 -53.97 -32.80
C ILE A 169 8.62 -55.18 -32.14
N LEU A 170 8.85 -55.42 -30.85
CA LEU A 170 8.21 -56.54 -30.16
C LEU A 170 6.68 -56.42 -30.15
N LYS A 171 6.13 -55.20 -30.02
CA LYS A 171 4.67 -54.98 -30.01
C LYS A 171 4.07 -55.23 -31.40
N GLU A 172 4.76 -54.83 -32.46
CA GLU A 172 4.36 -55.06 -33.85
C GLU A 172 4.37 -56.56 -34.16
N ILE A 173 5.44 -57.28 -33.78
CA ILE A 173 5.53 -58.74 -33.89
C ILE A 173 4.40 -59.43 -33.10
N ILE A 174 4.13 -59.01 -31.86
CA ILE A 174 3.03 -59.55 -31.04
C ILE A 174 1.67 -59.34 -31.73
N TYR A 175 1.45 -58.18 -32.34
CA TYR A 175 0.22 -57.88 -33.07
C TYR A 175 0.08 -58.81 -34.29
N LEU A 176 1.15 -59.00 -35.06
CA LEU A 176 1.15 -59.91 -36.20
C LEU A 176 0.83 -61.34 -35.80
N ILE A 177 1.43 -61.86 -34.72
CA ILE A 177 1.20 -63.23 -34.24
C ILE A 177 -0.19 -63.38 -33.61
N SER A 178 -0.81 -62.30 -33.13
CA SER A 178 -2.17 -62.34 -32.58
C SER A 178 -3.24 -62.75 -33.61
N THR A 179 -2.92 -62.71 -34.91
CA THR A 179 -3.78 -63.18 -35.99
C THR A 179 -3.91 -64.71 -36.02
N ILE A 180 -2.99 -65.45 -35.39
CA ILE A 180 -3.00 -66.90 -35.35
C ILE A 180 -3.87 -67.36 -34.16
N PRO A 181 -5.01 -68.05 -34.39
CA PRO A 181 -5.85 -68.53 -33.30
C PRO A 181 -5.22 -69.73 -32.60
N ARG A 182 -5.54 -69.94 -31.33
CA ARG A 182 -5.15 -71.16 -30.61
C ARG A 182 -5.83 -72.38 -31.26
N LEU A 183 -5.21 -73.54 -31.22
CA LEU A 183 -5.81 -74.78 -31.73
C LEU A 183 -7.10 -75.11 -30.96
N PHE A 184 -7.13 -74.91 -29.64
CA PHE A 184 -8.36 -75.15 -28.88
C PHE A 184 -9.50 -74.18 -29.28
N GLU A 185 -9.20 -72.92 -29.61
CA GLU A 185 -10.20 -71.95 -30.11
C GLU A 185 -10.70 -72.37 -31.50
N LYS A 186 -9.78 -72.80 -32.36
CA LYS A 186 -10.09 -73.26 -33.72
C LYS A 186 -11.00 -74.49 -33.73
N PHE A 187 -10.80 -75.41 -32.79
CA PHE A 187 -11.58 -76.65 -32.66
C PHE A 187 -12.75 -76.55 -31.65
N GLY A 188 -13.03 -75.36 -31.09
CA GLY A 188 -14.16 -75.16 -30.17
C GLY A 188 -14.04 -75.88 -28.82
N LEU A 189 -12.83 -76.17 -28.37
CA LEU A 189 -12.53 -76.89 -27.13
C LEU A 189 -12.40 -75.93 -25.93
N PRO A 190 -12.70 -76.35 -24.69
CA PRO A 190 -12.55 -75.51 -23.51
C PRO A 190 -11.08 -75.11 -23.29
N ALA A 191 -10.84 -73.82 -23.03
CA ALA A 191 -9.50 -73.25 -22.89
C ALA A 191 -8.65 -73.91 -21.79
N GLY A 192 -9.27 -74.38 -20.71
CA GLY A 192 -8.58 -75.12 -19.64
C GLY A 192 -7.43 -74.35 -18.98
N GLY A 193 -7.54 -73.01 -18.92
CA GLY A 193 -6.53 -72.12 -18.36
C GLY A 193 -5.47 -71.63 -19.36
N LEU A 194 -5.50 -72.07 -20.63
CA LEU A 194 -4.64 -71.49 -21.67
C LEU A 194 -5.13 -70.10 -22.09
N LYS A 195 -4.19 -69.16 -22.17
CA LYS A 195 -4.42 -67.78 -22.62
C LYS A 195 -4.14 -67.66 -24.12
N LYS A 196 -4.61 -66.58 -24.77
CA LYS A 196 -4.29 -66.31 -26.19
C LYS A 196 -2.77 -66.17 -26.41
N PHE A 197 -2.26 -66.49 -27.60
CA PHE A 197 -0.82 -66.38 -27.89
C PHE A 197 -0.29 -64.98 -27.58
N LYS A 198 -1.03 -63.93 -27.98
CA LYS A 198 -0.73 -62.53 -27.67
C LYS A 198 -0.45 -62.30 -26.18
N GLU A 199 -1.31 -62.80 -25.30
CA GLU A 199 -1.20 -62.57 -23.86
C GLU A 199 0.01 -63.26 -23.27
N VAL A 200 0.33 -64.47 -23.75
CA VAL A 200 1.48 -65.22 -23.27
C VAL A 200 2.79 -64.59 -23.73
N ILE A 201 2.89 -64.24 -25.01
CA ILE A 201 4.09 -63.62 -25.59
C ILE A 201 4.31 -62.24 -24.97
N GLN A 202 3.26 -61.47 -24.74
CA GLN A 202 3.36 -60.16 -24.07
C GLN A 202 3.93 -60.28 -22.65
N THR A 203 3.72 -61.41 -21.96
CA THR A 203 4.30 -61.69 -20.64
C THR A 203 5.63 -62.45 -20.69
N ASP A 204 6.16 -62.75 -21.88
CA ASP A 204 7.39 -63.51 -22.03
C ASP A 204 8.59 -62.73 -21.51
N THR A 205 9.27 -63.26 -20.49
CA THR A 205 10.35 -62.52 -19.82
C THR A 205 11.57 -62.32 -20.71
N ASP A 206 11.87 -63.28 -21.59
CA ASP A 206 13.09 -63.23 -22.40
C ASP A 206 12.94 -62.22 -23.55
N SER A 207 11.82 -62.24 -24.26
CA SER A 207 11.53 -61.28 -25.33
C SER A 207 11.42 -59.85 -24.79
N ASN A 208 10.76 -59.66 -23.64
CA ASN A 208 10.69 -58.35 -22.98
C ASN A 208 12.06 -57.85 -22.52
N LYS A 209 12.92 -58.73 -21.96
CA LYS A 209 14.29 -58.37 -21.60
C LYS A 209 15.09 -57.91 -22.82
N LEU A 210 14.98 -58.61 -23.95
CA LEU A 210 15.66 -58.22 -25.19
C LEU A 210 15.16 -56.88 -25.73
N GLN A 211 13.84 -56.61 -25.69
CA GLN A 211 13.31 -55.29 -26.03
C GLN A 211 13.87 -54.20 -25.12
N SER A 212 13.91 -54.43 -23.80
CA SER A 212 14.49 -53.47 -22.86
C SER A 212 15.98 -53.20 -23.11
N LEU A 213 16.74 -54.23 -23.52
CA LEU A 213 18.15 -54.07 -23.91
C LEU A 213 18.28 -53.23 -25.19
N ILE A 214 17.46 -53.48 -26.20
CA ILE A 214 17.41 -52.65 -27.43
C ILE A 214 17.07 -51.21 -27.08
N ASP A 215 16.03 -50.98 -26.26
CA ASP A 215 15.62 -49.64 -25.84
C ASP A 215 16.77 -48.91 -25.14
N SER A 216 17.46 -49.59 -24.22
CA SER A 216 18.61 -49.01 -23.50
C SER A 216 19.78 -48.67 -24.42
N GLU A 217 20.03 -49.49 -25.45
CA GLU A 217 21.10 -49.24 -26.42
C GLU A 217 20.76 -48.03 -27.30
N ILE A 218 19.50 -47.88 -27.73
CA ILE A 218 19.05 -46.70 -28.48
C ILE A 218 19.22 -45.43 -27.65
N GLU A 219 18.81 -45.46 -26.38
CA GLU A 219 18.96 -44.33 -25.45
C GLU A 219 20.44 -43.94 -25.25
N TYR A 220 21.32 -44.93 -25.10
CA TYR A 220 22.76 -44.74 -24.97
C TYR A 220 23.36 -44.09 -26.23
N ASN A 221 23.00 -44.59 -27.41
CA ASN A 221 23.47 -44.04 -28.68
C ASN A 221 22.98 -42.60 -28.93
N LEU A 222 21.74 -42.30 -28.56
CA LEU A 222 21.23 -40.92 -28.59
C LEU A 222 22.01 -39.99 -27.66
N THR A 223 22.51 -40.50 -26.52
CA THR A 223 23.37 -39.73 -25.61
C THR A 223 24.70 -39.39 -26.29
N LEU A 224 25.35 -40.38 -26.93
CA LEU A 224 26.59 -40.16 -27.69
C LEU A 224 26.40 -39.20 -28.88
N VAL A 225 25.27 -39.27 -29.59
CA VAL A 225 24.93 -38.30 -30.64
C VAL A 225 24.81 -36.90 -30.07
N ASN A 226 24.18 -36.73 -28.90
CA ASN A 226 24.07 -35.42 -28.25
C ASN A 226 25.44 -34.90 -27.76
N GLU A 227 26.29 -35.75 -27.21
CA GLU A 227 27.69 -35.40 -26.86
C GLU A 227 28.47 -34.94 -28.10
N HIS A 228 28.27 -35.60 -29.24
CA HIS A 228 28.88 -35.17 -30.49
C HIS A 228 28.33 -33.82 -30.98
N ILE A 229 27.04 -33.54 -30.79
CA ILE A 229 26.44 -32.24 -31.11
C ILE A 229 27.03 -31.13 -30.23
N GLN A 230 27.36 -31.42 -28.96
CA GLN A 230 27.99 -30.43 -28.06
C GLN A 230 29.34 -29.92 -28.57
N MET A 231 30.05 -30.65 -29.44
CA MET A 231 31.27 -30.15 -30.07
C MET A 231 31.05 -28.87 -30.89
N TRP A 232 29.80 -28.61 -31.30
CA TRP A 232 29.42 -27.39 -32.02
C TRP A 232 29.03 -26.22 -31.10
N ASP A 233 28.88 -26.45 -29.79
CA ASP A 233 28.49 -25.40 -28.83
C ASP A 233 29.44 -24.19 -28.76
N PRO A 234 30.78 -24.33 -28.90
CA PRO A 234 31.69 -23.18 -28.94
C PRO A 234 31.33 -22.17 -30.05
N TYR A 235 30.75 -22.65 -31.15
CA TYR A 235 30.32 -21.82 -32.29
C TYR A 235 28.90 -21.25 -32.12
N SER A 236 28.19 -21.63 -31.06
CA SER A 236 26.76 -21.32 -30.93
C SER A 236 26.43 -19.83 -30.86
N HIS A 237 27.37 -19.01 -30.41
CA HIS A 237 27.25 -17.55 -30.39
C HIS A 237 27.03 -16.97 -31.81
N ILE A 238 27.49 -17.65 -32.86
CA ILE A 238 27.38 -17.18 -34.26
C ILE A 238 25.92 -17.09 -34.72
N TRP A 239 25.05 -18.01 -34.26
CA TRP A 239 23.63 -18.05 -34.67
C TRP A 239 22.63 -17.77 -33.53
N LYS A 240 23.01 -17.95 -32.26
CA LYS A 240 22.11 -17.68 -31.12
C LYS A 240 21.95 -16.19 -30.82
N ILE A 241 23.01 -15.40 -31.05
CA ILE A 241 23.01 -13.95 -30.82
C ILE A 241 22.19 -13.26 -31.90
N ASP A 242 21.33 -12.32 -31.46
CA ASP A 242 20.62 -11.44 -32.37
C ASP A 242 21.60 -10.46 -33.00
N LYS A 243 21.70 -10.52 -34.32
CA LYS A 243 22.69 -9.73 -35.06
C LYS A 243 22.36 -8.25 -35.01
N ASP A 244 21.08 -7.89 -35.07
CA ASP A 244 20.66 -6.49 -35.09
C ASP A 244 20.82 -5.84 -33.71
N GLU A 245 20.45 -6.55 -32.64
CA GLU A 245 20.66 -6.08 -31.27
C GLU A 245 22.15 -5.89 -30.95
N PHE A 246 23.01 -6.81 -31.42
CA PHE A 246 24.45 -6.68 -31.28
C PHE A 246 24.98 -5.44 -32.01
N MET A 247 24.55 -5.19 -33.26
CA MET A 247 25.01 -4.03 -34.02
C MET A 247 24.64 -2.70 -33.35
N VAL A 248 23.47 -2.63 -32.71
CA VAL A 248 23.05 -1.43 -31.95
C VAL A 248 23.98 -1.20 -30.76
N LYS A 249 24.19 -2.23 -29.92
CA LYS A 249 25.08 -2.13 -28.75
C LYS A 249 26.52 -1.81 -29.15
N TYR A 250 27.02 -2.49 -30.18
CA TYR A 250 28.38 -2.32 -30.67
C TYR A 250 28.64 -0.92 -31.26
N ARG A 251 27.59 -0.27 -31.79
CA ARG A 251 27.63 1.13 -32.21
C ARG A 251 27.77 2.09 -31.03
N GLU A 252 27.04 1.85 -29.94
CA GLU A 252 27.05 2.72 -28.75
C GLU A 252 28.42 2.73 -28.04
N GLU A 253 29.16 1.63 -28.12
CA GLU A 253 30.46 1.45 -27.47
C GLU A 253 31.64 2.16 -28.17
N ASN A 254 31.41 2.85 -29.31
CA ASN A 254 32.39 3.70 -30.01
C ASN A 254 33.77 3.04 -30.27
N HIS A 255 33.76 1.79 -30.76
CA HIS A 255 34.96 1.03 -31.06
C HIS A 255 35.84 1.64 -32.16
N THR A 256 37.14 1.39 -32.09
CA THR A 256 38.11 1.84 -33.10
C THR A 256 38.08 0.95 -34.34
N ALA A 257 38.61 1.46 -35.46
CA ALA A 257 38.74 0.71 -36.72
C ALA A 257 39.48 -0.63 -36.53
N ALA A 258 40.48 -0.67 -35.64
CA ALA A 258 41.22 -1.89 -35.31
C ALA A 258 40.35 -2.98 -34.66
N HIS A 259 39.39 -2.60 -33.80
CA HIS A 259 38.48 -3.56 -33.19
C HIS A 259 37.52 -4.16 -34.23
N PHE A 260 37.02 -3.33 -35.16
CA PHE A 260 36.23 -3.83 -36.30
C PHE A 260 37.06 -4.77 -37.19
N ASP A 261 38.31 -4.44 -37.47
CA ASP A 261 39.23 -5.29 -38.24
C ASP A 261 39.44 -6.65 -37.57
N GLU A 262 39.73 -6.66 -36.27
CA GLU A 262 39.93 -7.88 -35.50
C GLU A 262 38.67 -8.75 -35.47
N LEU A 263 37.49 -8.16 -35.24
CA LEU A 263 36.23 -8.89 -35.20
C LEU A 263 35.85 -9.51 -36.54
N ILE A 264 36.02 -8.77 -37.65
CA ILE A 264 35.74 -9.27 -39.00
C ILE A 264 36.71 -10.43 -39.33
N ILE A 265 38.00 -10.29 -38.99
CA ILE A 265 39.00 -11.36 -39.13
C ILE A 265 38.65 -12.59 -38.28
N ASN A 266 38.18 -12.39 -37.04
CA ASN A 266 37.79 -13.49 -36.17
C ASN A 266 36.65 -14.32 -36.78
N TYR A 267 35.63 -13.68 -37.39
CA TYR A 267 34.58 -14.42 -38.11
C TYR A 267 35.09 -15.14 -39.37
N SER A 268 36.09 -14.58 -40.07
CA SER A 268 36.77 -15.27 -41.18
C SER A 268 37.50 -16.53 -40.69
N ASN A 269 38.21 -16.42 -39.57
CA ASN A 269 38.92 -17.53 -38.96
C ASN A 269 37.94 -18.62 -38.49
N LEU A 270 36.82 -18.24 -37.85
CA LEU A 270 35.77 -19.17 -37.42
C LEU A 270 35.14 -19.91 -38.61
N ALA A 271 34.87 -19.22 -39.72
CA ALA A 271 34.37 -19.85 -40.94
C ALA A 271 35.36 -20.90 -41.48
N ASN A 272 36.66 -20.57 -41.50
CA ASN A 272 37.72 -21.50 -41.89
C ASN A 272 37.84 -22.70 -40.94
N THR A 273 37.75 -22.49 -39.62
CA THR A 273 37.79 -23.58 -38.64
C THR A 273 36.62 -24.54 -38.81
N VAL A 274 35.42 -24.02 -39.06
CA VAL A 274 34.21 -24.83 -39.32
C VAL A 274 34.33 -25.63 -40.63
N GLN A 275 34.92 -25.04 -41.67
CA GLN A 275 35.16 -25.69 -42.96
C GLN A 275 36.06 -26.93 -42.82
N VAL A 276 37.09 -26.88 -41.95
CA VAL A 276 38.09 -27.94 -41.77
C VAL A 276 37.60 -29.11 -40.91
N GLN A 277 36.53 -28.94 -40.13
CA GLN A 277 35.96 -30.05 -39.33
C GLN A 277 35.60 -31.26 -40.20
N GLU A 278 35.44 -32.45 -39.61
CA GLU A 278 35.00 -33.65 -40.35
C GLU A 278 33.50 -33.56 -40.72
N THR A 279 33.12 -34.03 -41.92
CA THR A 279 31.75 -33.87 -42.44
C THR A 279 30.85 -35.07 -42.12
N ILE A 280 31.44 -36.27 -42.08
CA ILE A 280 30.72 -37.52 -41.87
C ILE A 280 31.41 -38.28 -40.75
N ASN A 281 30.71 -38.50 -39.64
CA ASN A 281 31.23 -39.17 -38.46
C ASN A 281 30.36 -40.38 -38.11
N GLN A 282 30.98 -41.51 -37.77
CA GLN A 282 30.26 -42.71 -37.39
C GLN A 282 30.15 -42.80 -35.87
N ILE A 283 28.92 -42.94 -35.36
CA ILE A 283 28.61 -43.21 -33.95
C ILE A 283 27.86 -44.54 -33.89
N HIS A 284 28.57 -45.61 -33.52
CA HIS A 284 28.02 -46.99 -33.52
C HIS A 284 27.31 -47.31 -34.85
N PHE A 285 26.00 -47.58 -34.80
CA PHE A 285 25.18 -47.93 -35.96
C PHE A 285 24.62 -46.69 -36.69
N ILE A 286 24.93 -45.46 -36.24
CA ILE A 286 24.46 -44.20 -36.85
C ILE A 286 25.62 -43.49 -37.55
N THR A 287 25.43 -43.12 -38.82
CA THR A 287 26.35 -42.24 -39.56
C THR A 287 25.80 -40.81 -39.55
N LEU A 288 26.46 -39.92 -38.80
CA LEU A 288 26.13 -38.50 -38.73
C LEU A 288 26.72 -37.72 -39.90
N ASN A 289 25.89 -36.93 -40.58
CA ASN A 289 26.29 -36.03 -41.65
C ASN A 289 26.06 -34.56 -41.23
N SER A 290 27.16 -33.82 -41.09
CA SER A 290 27.16 -32.41 -40.66
C SER A 290 27.28 -31.40 -41.80
N SER A 291 27.14 -31.83 -43.06
CA SER A 291 27.37 -30.97 -44.24
C SER A 291 26.47 -29.72 -44.25
N GLU A 292 25.16 -29.88 -44.00
CA GLU A 292 24.21 -28.77 -44.02
C GLU A 292 24.39 -27.83 -42.82
N LEU A 293 24.69 -28.38 -41.64
CA LEU A 293 25.05 -27.60 -40.46
C LEU A 293 26.26 -26.68 -40.72
N LYS A 294 27.35 -27.22 -41.32
CA LYS A 294 28.54 -26.41 -41.66
C LYS A 294 28.23 -25.27 -42.61
N LYS A 295 27.51 -25.55 -43.70
CA LYS A 295 27.09 -24.52 -44.67
C LYS A 295 26.32 -23.40 -43.98
N SER A 296 25.41 -23.75 -43.07
CA SER A 296 24.62 -22.76 -42.33
C SER A 296 25.46 -21.91 -41.37
N ILE A 297 26.42 -22.51 -40.66
CA ILE A 297 27.30 -21.76 -39.74
C ILE A 297 28.19 -20.80 -40.54
N ILE A 298 28.78 -21.24 -41.64
CA ILE A 298 29.61 -20.41 -42.52
C ILE A 298 28.79 -19.25 -43.11
N ALA A 299 27.56 -19.52 -43.56
CA ALA A 299 26.66 -18.48 -44.03
C ALA A 299 26.39 -17.42 -42.95
N HIS A 300 26.21 -17.82 -41.69
CA HIS A 300 26.06 -16.86 -40.59
C HIS A 300 27.31 -16.02 -40.33
N CYS A 301 28.52 -16.59 -40.46
CA CYS A 301 29.78 -15.82 -40.37
C CYS A 301 29.84 -14.74 -41.46
N LEU A 302 29.47 -15.07 -42.70
CA LEU A 302 29.43 -14.10 -43.80
C LEU A 302 28.44 -12.96 -43.52
N VAL A 303 27.24 -13.27 -43.00
CA VAL A 303 26.25 -12.25 -42.61
C VAL A 303 26.79 -11.33 -41.52
N TRP A 304 27.53 -11.86 -40.54
CA TRP A 304 28.19 -11.03 -39.51
C TRP A 304 29.19 -10.06 -40.12
N GLN A 305 30.03 -10.52 -41.06
CA GLN A 305 31.01 -9.68 -41.75
C GLN A 305 30.34 -8.56 -42.55
N THR A 306 29.30 -8.89 -43.33
CA THR A 306 28.56 -7.88 -44.11
C THR A 306 27.92 -6.83 -43.21
N LYS A 307 27.24 -7.25 -42.12
CA LYS A 307 26.61 -6.29 -41.19
C LYS A 307 27.63 -5.43 -40.45
N LEU A 308 28.78 -5.97 -40.04
CA LEU A 308 29.86 -5.20 -39.41
C LEU A 308 30.46 -4.19 -40.38
N GLY A 309 30.67 -4.57 -41.64
CA GLY A 309 31.14 -3.66 -42.70
C GLY A 309 30.14 -2.52 -42.98
N GLU A 310 28.84 -2.83 -43.07
CA GLU A 310 27.79 -1.82 -43.24
C GLU A 310 27.69 -0.87 -42.04
N LEU A 311 27.84 -1.39 -40.82
CA LEU A 311 27.83 -0.58 -39.61
C LEU A 311 29.03 0.38 -39.60
N LEU A 312 30.23 -0.11 -39.89
CA LEU A 312 31.43 0.71 -39.98
C LEU A 312 31.29 1.80 -41.05
N ARG A 313 30.70 1.48 -42.20
CA ARG A 313 30.40 2.46 -43.26
C ARG A 313 29.49 3.57 -42.76
N LYS A 314 28.36 3.23 -42.13
CA LYS A 314 27.40 4.21 -41.58
C LYS A 314 28.00 5.09 -40.48
N ILE A 315 28.85 4.52 -39.61
CA ILE A 315 29.55 5.28 -38.58
C ILE A 315 30.51 6.28 -39.24
N THR A 316 31.29 5.83 -40.21
CA THR A 316 32.28 6.67 -40.89
C THR A 316 31.61 7.79 -41.68
N GLU A 317 30.49 7.51 -42.35
CA GLU A 317 29.68 8.52 -43.05
C GLU A 317 29.14 9.57 -42.08
N SER A 318 28.61 9.14 -40.93
CA SER A 318 28.16 10.06 -39.87
C SER A 318 29.30 10.89 -39.28
N ASP A 319 30.50 10.33 -39.12
CA ASP A 319 31.65 11.07 -38.61
C ASP A 319 32.10 12.15 -39.61
N ILE A 320 32.05 11.85 -40.91
CA ILE A 320 32.30 12.83 -41.99
C ILE A 320 31.23 13.94 -41.93
N ASP A 321 29.95 13.59 -41.83
CA ASP A 321 28.85 14.56 -41.72
C ASP A 321 29.03 15.53 -40.53
N VAL A 322 29.48 15.01 -39.39
CA VAL A 322 29.75 15.82 -38.18
C VAL A 322 30.83 16.87 -38.44
N VAL A 323 31.91 16.51 -39.16
CA VAL A 323 32.97 17.47 -39.52
C VAL A 323 32.41 18.58 -40.41
N TYR A 324 31.64 18.23 -41.45
CA TYR A 324 31.04 19.22 -42.36
C TYR A 324 30.01 20.12 -41.64
N ALA A 325 29.14 19.54 -40.82
CA ALA A 325 28.16 20.30 -40.04
C ALA A 325 28.82 21.23 -39.03
N TYR A 326 29.92 20.79 -38.40
CA TYR A 326 30.71 21.64 -37.51
C TYR A 326 31.31 22.83 -38.26
N VAL A 327 31.90 22.60 -39.43
CA VAL A 327 32.50 23.68 -40.24
C VAL A 327 31.44 24.69 -40.67
N ASP A 328 30.30 24.25 -41.20
CA ASP A 328 29.23 25.14 -41.67
C ASP A 328 28.65 26.01 -40.53
N ARG A 329 28.32 25.36 -39.41
CA ARG A 329 27.82 26.03 -38.21
C ARG A 329 28.85 27.01 -37.63
N SER A 330 30.07 26.56 -37.43
CA SER A 330 31.12 27.37 -36.79
C SER A 330 31.58 28.52 -37.67
N SER A 331 31.55 28.35 -39.00
CA SER A 331 31.81 29.45 -39.95
C SER A 331 30.75 30.54 -39.84
N THR A 332 29.48 30.15 -39.72
CA THR A 332 28.36 31.09 -39.55
C THR A 332 28.47 31.81 -38.20
N GLU A 333 28.70 31.06 -37.11
CA GLU A 333 28.90 31.62 -35.76
C GLU A 333 30.12 32.55 -35.68
N ALA A 334 31.20 32.26 -36.41
CA ALA A 334 32.40 33.11 -36.43
C ALA A 334 32.18 34.43 -37.19
N MET A 335 31.30 34.45 -38.20
CA MET A 335 31.06 35.60 -39.06
C MET A 335 29.89 36.49 -38.60
N THR A 336 29.21 36.17 -37.50
CA THR A 336 28.18 37.05 -36.93
C THR A 336 28.82 38.28 -36.29
N MET A 337 28.55 39.46 -36.85
CA MET A 337 29.11 40.72 -36.40
C MET A 337 28.36 41.25 -35.16
N PRO A 338 29.07 41.61 -34.07
CA PRO A 338 28.42 42.13 -32.86
C PRO A 338 27.96 43.58 -33.06
N SER A 339 26.72 43.88 -32.66
CA SER A 339 26.11 45.21 -32.75
C SER A 339 26.16 45.99 -31.43
N ASP A 340 26.33 45.29 -30.30
CA ASP A 340 26.45 45.89 -28.98
C ASP A 340 27.59 45.27 -28.14
N LEU A 341 27.80 45.81 -26.94
CA LEU A 341 28.88 45.42 -26.02
C LEU A 341 28.71 44.02 -25.40
N LYS A 342 27.47 43.53 -25.26
CA LYS A 342 27.19 42.17 -24.76
C LYS A 342 27.42 41.14 -25.86
N GLU A 343 26.99 41.47 -27.08
CA GLU A 343 27.26 40.72 -28.29
C GLU A 343 28.75 40.68 -28.60
N LEU A 344 29.51 41.76 -28.34
CA LEU A 344 30.97 41.77 -28.47
C LEU A 344 31.64 40.78 -27.50
N ALA A 345 31.26 40.80 -26.22
CA ALA A 345 31.78 39.87 -25.23
C ALA A 345 31.40 38.41 -25.56
N SER A 346 30.17 38.20 -26.02
CA SER A 346 29.69 36.89 -26.50
C SER A 346 30.45 36.43 -27.75
N ALA A 347 30.71 37.31 -28.71
CA ALA A 347 31.47 37.01 -29.92
C ALA A 347 32.94 36.71 -29.59
N MET A 348 33.55 37.42 -28.63
CA MET A 348 34.90 37.12 -28.12
C MET A 348 34.98 35.75 -27.45
N ALA A 349 34.05 35.44 -26.54
CA ALA A 349 33.98 34.13 -25.89
C ALA A 349 33.71 33.01 -26.89
N THR A 350 32.85 33.26 -27.89
CA THR A 350 32.56 32.31 -28.98
C THR A 350 33.81 32.06 -29.82
N TYR A 351 34.54 33.10 -30.20
CA TYR A 351 35.79 32.98 -30.94
C TYR A 351 36.85 32.19 -30.15
N GLU A 352 37.08 32.51 -28.87
CA GLU A 352 38.02 31.77 -28.01
C GLU A 352 37.63 30.29 -27.87
N ARG A 353 36.33 30.01 -27.71
CA ARG A 353 35.81 28.65 -27.69
C ARG A 353 36.11 27.92 -29.00
N LEU A 354 35.77 28.51 -30.15
CA LEU A 354 36.00 27.91 -31.46
C LEU A 354 37.48 27.63 -31.72
N VAL A 355 38.38 28.55 -31.33
CA VAL A 355 39.84 28.33 -31.42
C VAL A 355 40.30 27.19 -30.52
N SER A 356 39.75 27.07 -29.31
CA SER A 356 40.08 25.96 -28.39
C SER A 356 39.57 24.59 -28.86
N GLU A 357 38.57 24.57 -29.75
CA GLU A 357 37.95 23.37 -30.30
C GLU A 357 38.69 22.84 -31.54
N ILE A 358 39.45 23.68 -32.27
CA ILE A 358 40.26 23.29 -33.45
C ILE A 358 41.10 22.02 -33.17
N PRO A 359 41.93 21.94 -32.11
CA PRO A 359 42.79 20.77 -31.89
C PRO A 359 41.98 19.52 -31.51
N LYS A 360 40.73 19.68 -31.05
CA LYS A 360 39.84 18.56 -30.71
C LYS A 360 39.22 17.98 -31.97
N ILE A 361 38.81 18.82 -32.92
CA ILE A 361 38.25 18.37 -34.20
C ILE A 361 39.33 17.77 -35.09
N GLU A 362 40.54 18.34 -35.14
CA GLU A 362 41.65 17.76 -35.92
C GLU A 362 42.03 16.34 -35.44
N LYS A 363 41.87 16.05 -34.15
CA LYS A 363 42.06 14.70 -33.60
C LYS A 363 41.05 13.67 -34.11
N THR A 364 39.94 14.10 -34.70
CA THR A 364 38.92 13.20 -35.27
C THR A 364 39.24 12.73 -36.69
N PHE A 365 40.14 13.42 -37.40
CA PHE A 365 40.48 13.06 -38.78
C PHE A 365 41.26 11.74 -38.90
N PRO A 366 42.30 11.45 -38.08
CA PRO A 366 43.00 10.17 -38.16
C PRO A 366 42.08 8.95 -37.92
N PRO A 367 41.19 8.96 -36.90
CA PRO A 367 40.20 7.89 -36.74
C PRO A 367 39.28 7.68 -37.96
N ILE A 368 38.85 8.74 -38.64
CA ILE A 368 38.04 8.63 -39.87
C ILE A 368 38.86 7.98 -40.99
N SER A 369 40.12 8.39 -41.15
CA SER A 369 41.06 7.78 -42.11
C SER A 369 41.28 6.29 -41.83
N ASP A 370 41.48 5.91 -40.57
CA ASP A 370 41.66 4.52 -40.16
C ASP A 370 40.43 3.67 -40.50
N LYS A 371 39.22 4.17 -40.23
CA LYS A 371 37.96 3.48 -40.57
C LYS A 371 37.79 3.32 -42.08
N MET A 372 38.14 4.35 -42.86
CA MET A 372 38.09 4.30 -44.32
C MET A 372 39.08 3.28 -44.91
N MET A 373 40.27 3.16 -44.31
CA MET A 373 41.25 2.14 -44.69
C MET A 373 40.75 0.72 -44.38
N THR A 374 40.13 0.51 -43.22
CA THR A 374 39.51 -0.78 -42.86
C THR A 374 38.35 -1.14 -43.80
N LEU A 375 37.50 -0.18 -44.18
CA LEU A 375 36.43 -0.40 -45.16
C LEU A 375 36.98 -0.82 -46.53
N GLY A 376 38.08 -0.19 -46.97
CA GLY A 376 38.78 -0.55 -48.20
C GLY A 376 39.41 -1.96 -48.14
N LYS A 377 39.96 -2.36 -47.00
CA LYS A 377 40.57 -3.69 -46.79
C LYS A 377 39.58 -4.85 -46.95
N PHE A 378 38.32 -4.65 -46.56
CA PHE A 378 37.26 -5.66 -46.68
C PHE A 378 36.37 -5.48 -47.92
N GLU A 379 36.77 -4.62 -48.86
CA GLU A 379 36.05 -4.38 -50.13
C GLU A 379 34.56 -4.03 -49.95
N VAL A 380 34.23 -3.30 -48.88
CA VAL A 380 32.84 -2.85 -48.64
C VAL A 380 32.49 -1.80 -49.69
N GLU A 381 31.34 -1.95 -50.37
CA GLU A 381 30.88 -0.95 -51.34
C GLU A 381 30.68 0.42 -50.67
N LEU A 382 31.40 1.43 -51.17
CA LEU A 382 31.34 2.82 -50.73
C LEU A 382 30.64 3.67 -51.79
N SER A 383 29.79 4.60 -51.35
CA SER A 383 29.17 5.58 -52.23
C SER A 383 30.23 6.54 -52.79
N LEU A 384 30.12 6.90 -54.07
CA LEU A 384 31.01 7.89 -54.71
C LEU A 384 31.03 9.22 -53.94
N ASP A 385 29.86 9.62 -53.43
CA ASP A 385 29.68 10.84 -52.64
C ASP A 385 30.47 10.83 -51.32
N MET A 386 30.47 9.70 -50.59
CA MET A 386 31.20 9.57 -49.33
C MET A 386 32.71 9.68 -49.53
N SER A 387 33.25 9.02 -50.58
CA SER A 387 34.67 9.08 -50.91
C SER A 387 35.11 10.49 -51.29
N THR A 388 34.32 11.18 -52.12
CA THR A 388 34.60 12.58 -52.49
C THR A 388 34.54 13.51 -51.29
N ARG A 389 33.57 13.35 -50.40
CA ARG A 389 33.46 14.17 -49.18
C ARG A 389 34.64 13.96 -48.23
N TYR A 390 35.10 12.73 -48.05
CA TYR A 390 36.30 12.43 -47.25
C TYR A 390 37.56 13.09 -47.84
N GLU A 391 37.80 12.94 -49.15
CA GLU A 391 38.95 13.55 -49.82
C GLU A 391 38.96 15.09 -49.72
N ASN A 392 37.77 15.71 -49.65
CA ASN A 392 37.60 17.16 -49.54
C ASN A 392 37.69 17.71 -48.10
N ILE A 393 37.73 16.88 -47.05
CA ILE A 393 37.83 17.35 -45.65
C ILE A 393 39.01 18.31 -45.43
N PRO A 394 40.25 18.02 -45.90
CA PRO A 394 41.38 18.92 -45.70
C PRO A 394 41.20 20.31 -46.35
N LEU A 395 40.54 20.36 -47.51
CA LEU A 395 40.27 21.61 -48.22
C LEU A 395 39.29 22.48 -47.43
N VAL A 396 38.14 21.90 -47.04
CA VAL A 396 37.08 22.57 -46.28
C VAL A 396 37.57 23.05 -44.92
N TRP A 397 38.44 22.27 -44.26
CA TRP A 397 39.06 22.68 -42.99
C TRP A 397 39.99 23.89 -43.15
N THR A 398 40.74 23.94 -44.25
CA THR A 398 41.64 25.07 -44.54
C THR A 398 40.84 26.36 -44.82
N GLU A 399 39.71 26.25 -45.51
CA GLU A 399 38.78 27.36 -45.75
C GLU A 399 38.17 27.88 -44.44
N TYR A 400 37.78 26.98 -43.53
CA TYR A 400 37.29 27.35 -42.19
C TYR A 400 38.32 28.11 -41.35
N LEU A 401 39.58 27.67 -41.34
CA LEU A 401 40.66 28.36 -40.62
C LEU A 401 40.89 29.78 -41.17
N ALA A 402 40.73 29.98 -42.48
CA ALA A 402 40.81 31.30 -43.09
C ALA A 402 39.64 32.21 -42.66
N ILE A 403 38.42 31.67 -42.56
CA ILE A 403 37.23 32.38 -42.04
C ILE A 403 37.46 32.84 -40.59
N LEU A 404 38.01 31.99 -39.73
CA LEU A 404 38.30 32.34 -38.34
C LEU A 404 39.34 33.47 -38.23
N GLU A 405 40.39 33.45 -39.05
CA GLU A 405 41.40 34.51 -39.03
C GLU A 405 40.84 35.87 -39.49
N GLU A 406 39.86 35.87 -40.40
CA GLU A 406 39.15 37.08 -40.80
C GLU A 406 38.19 37.58 -39.69
N ALA A 407 37.46 36.68 -39.03
CA ALA A 407 36.62 37.01 -37.89
C ALA A 407 37.41 37.69 -36.75
N LYS A 408 38.62 37.19 -36.46
CA LYS A 408 39.54 37.77 -35.48
C LYS A 408 39.87 39.24 -35.78
N LYS A 409 40.16 39.58 -37.04
CA LYS A 409 40.49 40.95 -37.45
C LYS A 409 39.30 41.89 -37.25
N GLN A 410 38.10 41.45 -37.59
CA GLN A 410 36.88 42.24 -37.41
C GLN A 410 36.55 42.46 -35.92
N LEU A 411 36.79 41.46 -35.09
CA LEU A 411 36.56 41.50 -33.66
C LEU A 411 37.48 42.52 -32.95
N GLU A 412 38.77 42.54 -33.28
CA GLU A 412 39.72 43.53 -32.71
C GLU A 412 39.40 44.97 -33.18
N ALA A 413 38.96 45.16 -34.42
CA ALA A 413 38.54 46.48 -34.90
C ALA A 413 37.29 47.02 -34.17
N ASN A 414 36.31 46.16 -33.90
CA ASN A 414 35.11 46.53 -33.14
C ASN A 414 35.43 46.80 -31.66
N LYS A 415 36.35 46.04 -31.08
CA LYS A 415 36.81 46.20 -29.69
C LYS A 415 37.40 47.58 -29.42
N ASP A 416 38.18 48.12 -30.34
CA ASP A 416 38.74 49.47 -30.22
C ASP A 416 37.65 50.55 -30.31
N LYS A 417 36.66 50.39 -31.20
CA LYS A 417 35.54 51.33 -31.35
C LYS A 417 34.67 51.40 -30.08
N PHE A 418 34.26 50.24 -29.54
CA PHE A 418 33.42 50.18 -28.34
C PHE A 418 34.13 50.72 -27.08
N LYS A 419 35.46 50.58 -27.01
CA LYS A 419 36.26 51.15 -25.92
C LYS A 419 36.23 52.67 -25.90
N THR A 420 36.25 53.32 -27.07
CA THR A 420 36.18 54.80 -27.15
C THR A 420 34.79 55.30 -26.75
N GLU A 421 33.72 54.66 -27.22
CA GLU A 421 32.33 55.05 -26.89
C GLU A 421 32.02 54.89 -25.38
N LEU A 422 32.54 53.85 -24.72
CA LEU A 422 32.37 53.63 -23.28
C LEU A 422 33.04 54.69 -22.40
N LEU A 423 34.19 55.22 -22.83
CA LEU A 423 34.90 56.26 -22.07
C LEU A 423 34.16 57.60 -22.13
N GLU A 424 33.48 57.90 -23.24
CA GLU A 424 32.65 59.10 -23.40
C GLU A 424 31.39 59.01 -22.50
N GLN A 425 30.70 57.87 -22.51
CA GLN A 425 29.53 57.62 -21.64
C GLN A 425 29.87 57.68 -20.14
N ALA A 426 31.09 57.30 -19.75
CA ALA A 426 31.54 57.35 -18.36
C ALA A 426 31.68 58.79 -17.82
N GLU A 427 32.09 59.75 -18.65
CA GLU A 427 32.16 61.16 -18.22
C GLU A 427 30.79 61.84 -18.23
N GLU A 428 29.92 61.54 -19.21
CA GLU A 428 28.53 62.02 -19.21
C GLU A 428 27.77 61.57 -17.95
N PHE A 429 27.94 60.31 -17.54
CA PHE A 429 27.34 59.78 -16.31
C PHE A 429 27.77 60.54 -15.05
N LYS A 430 29.04 60.96 -14.98
CA LYS A 430 29.59 61.64 -13.82
C LYS A 430 29.00 63.03 -13.63
N GLU A 431 28.73 63.75 -14.72
CA GLU A 431 28.04 65.05 -14.68
C GLU A 431 26.56 64.87 -14.29
N ALA A 432 25.84 63.93 -14.92
CA ALA A 432 24.44 63.64 -14.62
C ALA A 432 24.19 63.22 -13.15
N ALA A 433 25.07 62.38 -12.61
CA ALA A 433 24.99 61.93 -11.21
C ALA A 433 25.14 63.09 -10.21
N LYS A 434 25.97 64.08 -10.54
CA LYS A 434 26.19 65.26 -9.69
C LYS A 434 24.98 66.20 -9.71
N GLU A 435 24.43 66.48 -10.88
CA GLU A 435 23.23 67.33 -11.02
C GLU A 435 22.03 66.73 -10.27
N PHE A 436 21.82 65.42 -10.39
CA PHE A 436 20.76 64.71 -9.68
C PHE A 436 20.88 64.80 -8.15
N CYS A 437 22.11 64.67 -7.62
CA CYS A 437 22.33 64.82 -6.17
C CYS A 437 22.02 66.25 -5.70
N GLU A 438 22.38 67.28 -6.47
CA GLU A 438 22.08 68.67 -6.12
C GLU A 438 20.58 69.00 -6.16
N ASP A 439 19.83 68.38 -7.08
CA ASP A 439 18.36 68.55 -7.17
C ASP A 439 17.65 67.95 -5.95
N PHE A 440 18.00 66.70 -5.59
CA PHE A 440 17.42 66.02 -4.42
C PHE A 440 17.53 66.82 -3.12
N TYR A 441 18.70 67.38 -2.80
CA TYR A 441 18.88 68.16 -1.57
C TYR A 441 18.14 69.50 -1.57
N LYS A 442 17.70 70.01 -2.73
CA LYS A 442 16.95 71.27 -2.83
C LYS A 442 15.44 71.06 -2.80
N THR A 443 14.94 69.97 -3.37
CA THR A 443 13.51 69.77 -3.62
C THR A 443 12.87 68.65 -2.79
N ALA A 444 13.66 67.87 -2.04
CA ALA A 444 13.14 66.78 -1.22
C ALA A 444 12.05 67.25 -0.22
N PRO A 445 10.88 66.56 -0.19
CA PRO A 445 9.78 66.95 0.67
C PRO A 445 10.10 66.63 2.14
N CYS A 446 10.58 67.63 2.89
CA CYS A 446 10.91 67.50 4.32
C CYS A 446 9.95 68.29 5.24
N SER A 447 9.00 69.03 4.65
CA SER A 447 8.01 69.88 5.34
C SER A 447 6.68 69.16 5.59
N SER A 448 5.91 69.63 6.57
CA SER A 448 4.54 69.20 6.86
C SER A 448 3.46 69.75 5.91
N ASP A 449 3.84 70.60 4.94
CA ASP A 449 2.93 71.23 3.97
C ASP A 449 2.48 70.31 2.82
N VAL A 450 3.10 69.13 2.68
CA VAL A 450 2.85 68.19 1.58
C VAL A 450 2.06 66.98 2.09
N THR A 451 1.12 66.47 1.30
CA THR A 451 0.35 65.28 1.64
C THR A 451 1.21 64.01 1.48
N GLY A 452 0.88 62.93 2.20
CA GLY A 452 1.63 61.67 2.11
C GLY A 452 1.72 61.14 0.67
N LYS A 453 0.64 61.25 -0.10
CA LYS A 453 0.57 60.79 -1.49
C LYS A 453 1.43 61.61 -2.44
N ASP A 454 1.41 62.94 -2.31
CA ASP A 454 2.19 63.83 -3.18
C ASP A 454 3.69 63.71 -2.88
N ALA A 455 4.06 63.56 -1.60
CA ALA A 455 5.44 63.34 -1.19
C ALA A 455 5.98 62.00 -1.71
N LEU A 456 5.23 60.90 -1.57
CA LEU A 456 5.63 59.60 -2.10
C LEU A 456 5.73 59.58 -3.64
N ALA A 457 4.88 60.32 -4.35
CA ALA A 457 4.99 60.45 -5.80
C ALA A 457 6.28 61.17 -6.23
N GLN A 458 6.67 62.23 -5.50
CA GLN A 458 7.94 62.91 -5.73
C GLN A 458 9.14 62.00 -5.41
N LEU A 459 9.12 61.29 -4.28
CA LEU A 459 10.18 60.34 -3.91
C LEU A 459 10.30 59.20 -4.91
N LYS A 460 9.18 58.70 -5.44
CA LYS A 460 9.18 57.70 -6.50
C LYS A 460 9.85 58.21 -7.78
N ALA A 461 9.58 59.46 -8.18
CA ALA A 461 10.27 60.05 -9.32
C ALA A 461 11.80 60.14 -9.10
N PHE A 462 12.24 60.49 -7.88
CA PHE A 462 13.65 60.43 -7.50
C PHE A 462 14.20 59.00 -7.52
N ARG A 463 13.44 58.00 -7.05
CA ARG A 463 13.84 56.60 -7.05
C ARG A 463 13.98 56.04 -8.47
N ASP A 464 13.05 56.36 -9.36
CA ASP A 464 13.08 55.94 -10.76
C ASP A 464 14.29 56.55 -11.49
N GLN A 465 14.60 57.83 -11.24
CA GLN A 465 15.79 58.49 -11.77
C GLN A 465 17.09 57.91 -11.18
N LEU A 466 17.13 57.64 -9.86
CA LEU A 466 18.27 56.98 -9.20
C LEU A 466 18.52 55.58 -9.79
N ASN A 467 17.47 54.80 -10.00
CA ASN A 467 17.56 53.46 -10.59
C ASN A 467 18.07 53.52 -12.04
N ALA A 468 17.60 54.49 -12.83
CA ALA A 468 18.10 54.71 -14.18
C ALA A 468 19.61 55.04 -14.18
N LEU A 469 20.04 55.95 -13.29
CA LEU A 469 21.45 56.28 -13.12
C LEU A 469 22.28 55.09 -12.62
N ARG A 470 21.78 54.28 -11.67
CA ARG A 470 22.45 53.05 -11.22
C ARG A 470 22.56 51.99 -12.31
N ALA A 471 21.52 51.84 -13.12
CA ALA A 471 21.55 50.93 -14.28
C ALA A 471 22.59 51.39 -15.30
N GLN A 472 22.68 52.70 -15.55
CA GLN A 472 23.72 53.29 -16.40
C GLN A 472 25.12 53.09 -15.81
N GLU A 473 25.31 53.33 -14.50
CA GLU A 473 26.57 53.07 -13.78
C GLU A 473 27.02 51.60 -13.92
N GLN A 474 26.09 50.67 -13.72
CA GLN A 474 26.35 49.24 -13.83
C GLN A 474 26.68 48.82 -15.27
N GLN A 475 25.94 49.34 -16.25
CA GLN A 475 26.20 49.07 -17.67
C GLN A 475 27.59 49.57 -18.09
N ILE A 476 27.98 50.76 -17.64
CA ILE A 476 29.32 51.32 -17.90
C ILE A 476 30.39 50.50 -17.17
N ARG A 477 30.18 50.09 -15.92
CA ARG A 477 31.12 49.25 -15.17
C ARG A 477 31.29 47.87 -15.78
N ASP A 478 30.21 47.22 -16.20
CA ASP A 478 30.26 45.92 -16.88
C ASP A 478 30.98 46.06 -18.22
N GLY A 479 30.71 47.13 -18.98
CA GLY A 479 31.39 47.42 -20.23
C GLY A 479 32.89 47.68 -20.05
N LEU A 480 33.29 48.44 -19.03
CA LEU A 480 34.70 48.71 -18.72
C LEU A 480 35.43 47.49 -18.14
N ALA A 481 34.72 46.61 -17.43
CA ALA A 481 35.26 45.35 -16.94
C ALA A 481 35.68 44.39 -18.07
N VAL A 482 34.96 44.38 -19.19
CA VAL A 482 35.35 43.64 -20.41
C VAL A 482 36.73 44.07 -20.92
N PHE A 483 37.14 45.31 -20.65
CA PHE A 483 38.46 45.85 -21.01
C PHE A 483 39.48 45.85 -19.87
N ASN A 484 39.19 45.19 -18.74
CA ASN A 484 40.00 45.23 -17.51
C ASN A 484 40.24 46.64 -16.94
N LEU A 485 39.33 47.60 -17.20
CA LEU A 485 39.36 48.93 -16.63
C LEU A 485 38.41 48.98 -15.42
N THR A 486 38.89 49.43 -14.27
CA THR A 486 38.08 49.52 -13.04
C THR A 486 37.76 50.97 -12.72
N THR A 487 36.46 51.29 -12.65
CA THR A 487 35.97 52.61 -12.23
C THR A 487 35.44 52.54 -10.80
N PRO A 488 35.84 53.47 -9.90
CA PRO A 488 35.31 53.51 -8.53
C PRO A 488 33.82 53.89 -8.53
N VAL A 489 33.07 53.27 -7.60
CA VAL A 489 31.63 53.51 -7.42
C VAL A 489 31.39 54.94 -6.94
N ASN A 490 30.34 55.60 -7.45
CA ASN A 490 29.98 56.94 -7.04
C ASN A 490 29.45 56.95 -5.58
N LEU A 491 30.27 57.48 -4.66
CA LEU A 491 29.98 57.55 -3.23
C LEU A 491 28.88 58.56 -2.89
N ASP A 492 28.66 59.57 -3.72
CA ASP A 492 27.66 60.61 -3.47
C ASP A 492 26.26 60.12 -3.80
N LEU A 493 26.09 59.35 -4.89
CA LEU A 493 24.86 58.62 -5.17
C LEU A 493 24.53 57.60 -4.06
N GLN A 494 25.53 56.89 -3.51
CA GLN A 494 25.31 55.97 -2.38
C GLN A 494 24.84 56.67 -1.10
N LYS A 495 25.30 57.88 -0.83
CA LYS A 495 24.84 58.65 0.33
C LYS A 495 23.41 59.14 0.11
N MET A 496 23.11 59.68 -1.06
CA MET A 496 21.77 60.15 -1.42
C MET A 496 20.75 59.01 -1.36
N GLU A 497 21.07 57.83 -1.89
CA GLU A 497 20.22 56.63 -1.83
C GLU A 497 19.82 56.26 -0.40
N LYS A 498 20.77 56.27 0.54
CA LYS A 498 20.48 56.02 1.96
C LYS A 498 19.62 57.10 2.62
N GLU A 499 19.68 58.33 2.12
CA GLU A 499 18.83 59.43 2.60
C GLU A 499 17.43 59.38 2.00
N LEU A 500 17.32 59.00 0.72
CA LEU A 500 16.06 58.74 0.03
C LEU A 500 15.30 57.59 0.71
N GLU A 501 15.96 56.47 1.02
CA GLU A 501 15.38 55.32 1.73
C GLU A 501 14.77 55.73 3.08
N LYS A 502 15.47 56.57 3.84
CA LYS A 502 14.97 57.06 5.14
C LYS A 502 13.80 58.01 5.00
N LEU A 503 13.77 58.81 3.93
CA LEU A 503 12.70 59.75 3.66
C LEU A 503 11.45 59.03 3.15
N GLU A 504 11.61 58.01 2.30
CA GLU A 504 10.54 57.08 1.91
C GLU A 504 9.95 56.35 3.13
N GLU A 505 10.78 55.81 4.03
CA GLU A 505 10.33 55.16 5.27
C GLU A 505 9.44 56.10 6.12
N VAL A 506 9.83 57.38 6.22
CA VAL A 506 9.06 58.38 6.96
C VAL A 506 7.72 58.66 6.28
N TRP A 507 7.72 58.91 4.96
CA TRP A 507 6.50 59.27 4.24
C TRP A 507 5.54 58.11 4.02
N GLU A 508 6.04 56.87 3.94
CA GLU A 508 5.20 55.67 3.95
C GLU A 508 4.41 55.56 5.25
N LEU A 509 5.07 55.76 6.40
CA LEU A 509 4.40 55.76 7.70
C LEU A 509 3.41 56.92 7.84
N VAL A 510 3.72 58.09 7.27
CA VAL A 510 2.79 59.24 7.25
C VAL A 510 1.57 58.93 6.40
N ASN A 511 1.75 58.41 5.19
CA ASN A 511 0.64 58.01 4.33
C ASN A 511 -0.19 56.89 4.96
N GLN A 512 0.46 55.91 5.61
CA GLN A 512 -0.23 54.85 6.36
C GLN A 512 -1.09 55.43 7.48
N TRP A 513 -0.58 56.41 8.22
CA TRP A 513 -1.37 57.14 9.23
C TRP A 513 -2.56 57.88 8.59
N GLU A 514 -2.36 58.62 7.51
CA GLU A 514 -3.42 59.37 6.82
C GLU A 514 -4.53 58.46 6.28
N GLU A 515 -4.18 57.35 5.64
CA GLU A 515 -5.14 56.37 5.13
C GLU A 515 -5.87 55.64 6.26
N SER A 516 -5.14 55.24 7.31
CA SER A 516 -5.74 54.61 8.49
C SER A 516 -6.71 55.57 9.17
N TRP A 517 -6.33 56.84 9.32
CA TRP A 517 -7.16 57.88 9.91
C TRP A 517 -8.45 58.12 9.12
N GLU A 518 -8.35 58.22 7.78
CA GLU A 518 -9.52 58.42 6.93
C GLU A 518 -10.48 57.22 6.99
N LYS A 519 -9.94 55.99 7.04
CA LYS A 519 -10.74 54.77 7.27
C LYS A 519 -11.45 54.82 8.63
N TYR A 520 -10.71 55.09 9.71
CA TYR A 520 -11.26 55.10 11.08
C TYR A 520 -12.33 56.18 11.26
N LYS A 521 -12.16 57.33 10.60
CA LYS A 521 -13.10 58.44 10.65
C LYS A 521 -14.44 58.11 9.98
N THR A 522 -14.41 57.39 8.85
CA THR A 522 -15.57 57.20 7.97
C THR A 522 -16.37 55.92 8.23
N GLN A 523 -15.78 54.95 8.93
CA GLN A 523 -16.39 53.67 9.26
C GLN A 523 -17.45 53.78 10.37
N THR A 524 -18.49 52.95 10.28
CA THR A 524 -19.53 52.80 11.32
C THR A 524 -18.90 52.27 12.61
N PHE A 525 -19.26 52.85 13.76
CA PHE A 525 -18.61 52.56 15.04
C PHE A 525 -18.63 51.07 15.42
N TRP A 526 -19.73 50.37 15.16
CA TRP A 526 -19.87 48.95 15.49
C TRP A 526 -19.03 48.02 14.62
N GLU A 527 -18.82 48.38 13.35
CA GLU A 527 -18.02 47.61 12.39
C GLU A 527 -16.52 47.80 12.60
N MET A 528 -16.09 48.80 13.38
CA MET A 528 -14.67 49.08 13.62
C MET A 528 -13.99 47.97 14.42
N GLU A 529 -12.90 47.41 13.92
CA GLU A 529 -12.06 46.48 14.67
C GLU A 529 -11.13 47.25 15.60
N THR A 530 -11.41 47.23 16.92
CA THR A 530 -10.68 48.03 17.91
C THR A 530 -9.29 47.49 18.22
N ASP A 531 -9.11 46.17 18.17
CA ASP A 531 -7.83 45.52 18.48
C ASP A 531 -6.80 45.82 17.38
N GLU A 532 -7.20 45.63 16.11
CA GLU A 532 -6.36 45.97 14.94
C GLU A 532 -6.01 47.47 14.92
N MET A 533 -6.99 48.32 15.27
CA MET A 533 -6.78 49.75 15.39
C MET A 533 -5.75 50.12 16.46
N GLU A 534 -5.88 49.56 17.67
CA GLU A 534 -4.95 49.81 18.77
C GLU A 534 -3.53 49.35 18.42
N ASP A 535 -3.38 48.17 17.85
CA ASP A 535 -2.10 47.63 17.40
C ASP A 535 -1.46 48.55 16.34
N ASN A 536 -2.21 48.98 15.33
CA ASN A 536 -1.72 49.87 14.28
C ASN A 536 -1.27 51.24 14.84
N ILE A 537 -2.05 51.83 15.74
CA ILE A 537 -1.70 53.13 16.36
C ILE A 537 -0.47 53.00 17.27
N MET A 538 -0.37 51.92 18.06
CA MET A 538 0.81 51.66 18.87
C MET A 538 2.06 51.44 17.99
N TYR A 539 1.91 50.72 16.88
CA TYR A 539 2.95 50.51 15.89
C TYR A 539 3.44 51.83 15.29
N LEU A 540 2.52 52.65 14.75
CA LEU A 540 2.83 53.96 14.17
C LEU A 540 3.51 54.87 15.20
N PHE A 541 2.98 54.93 16.43
CA PHE A 541 3.56 55.75 17.49
C PHE A 541 4.99 55.32 17.86
N ARG A 542 5.25 54.01 17.97
CA ARG A 542 6.60 53.48 18.24
C ARG A 542 7.57 53.83 17.12
N ASN A 543 7.15 53.68 15.86
CA ASN A 543 7.99 54.00 14.70
C ASN A 543 8.27 55.49 14.59
N PHE A 544 7.28 56.37 14.73
CA PHE A 544 7.50 57.81 14.73
C PHE A 544 8.40 58.26 15.90
N ASN A 545 8.30 57.63 17.08
CA ASN A 545 9.23 57.90 18.18
C ASN A 545 10.66 57.44 17.89
N ARG A 546 10.83 56.28 17.25
CA ARG A 546 12.14 55.78 16.82
C ARG A 546 12.76 56.73 15.79
N LEU A 547 12.01 57.09 14.75
CA LEU A 547 12.47 57.95 13.68
C LEU A 547 12.78 59.36 14.17
N SER A 548 11.96 59.94 15.06
CA SER A 548 12.22 61.24 15.70
C SER A 548 13.54 61.24 16.49
N ARG A 549 13.94 60.10 17.09
CA ARG A 549 15.25 59.98 17.77
C ARG A 549 16.41 59.79 16.79
N GLN A 550 16.24 58.93 15.78
CA GLN A 550 17.31 58.56 14.83
C GLN A 550 17.62 59.69 13.85
N LEU A 551 16.63 60.50 13.50
CA LEU A 551 16.72 61.55 12.48
C LEU A 551 16.66 62.96 13.08
N LYS A 552 16.93 63.08 14.38
CA LYS A 552 16.91 64.37 15.10
C LYS A 552 17.83 65.40 14.46
N ASP A 553 18.99 64.96 13.98
CA ASP A 553 20.01 65.82 13.36
C ASP A 553 19.60 66.33 11.97
N LYS A 554 18.58 65.73 11.34
CA LYS A 554 18.08 66.09 10.00
C LYS A 554 16.98 67.16 10.00
N GLY A 555 16.31 67.38 11.14
CA GLY A 555 15.35 68.47 11.31
C GLY A 555 14.08 68.39 10.44
N TRP A 556 13.61 67.18 10.11
CA TRP A 556 12.39 66.98 9.31
C TRP A 556 11.12 67.20 10.15
N ASP A 557 10.42 68.30 9.92
CA ASP A 557 9.24 68.73 10.69
C ASP A 557 8.05 67.75 10.63
N ILE A 558 7.90 67.03 9.51
CA ILE A 558 6.81 66.07 9.28
C ILE A 558 6.77 64.94 10.32
N ILE A 559 7.94 64.50 10.82
CA ILE A 559 8.03 63.40 11.79
C ILE A 559 7.40 63.80 13.12
N ASP A 560 7.78 64.97 13.64
CA ASP A 560 7.31 65.44 14.95
C ASP A 560 5.83 65.83 14.89
N THR A 561 5.39 66.45 13.80
CA THR A 561 3.98 66.81 13.58
C THR A 561 3.08 65.58 13.54
N THR A 562 3.47 64.53 12.81
CA THR A 562 2.66 63.31 12.69
C THR A 562 2.65 62.51 13.99
N ARG A 563 3.79 62.45 14.71
CA ARG A 563 3.88 61.81 16.03
C ARG A 563 2.87 62.38 17.02
N VAL A 564 2.72 63.70 17.06
CA VAL A 564 1.78 64.38 17.98
C VAL A 564 0.33 64.02 17.65
N LYS A 565 -0.03 63.97 16.35
CA LYS A 565 -1.37 63.56 15.90
C LYS A 565 -1.70 62.11 16.31
N VAL A 566 -0.77 61.18 16.09
CA VAL A 566 -0.94 59.76 16.46
C VAL A 566 -1.10 59.60 17.97
N ASP A 567 -0.30 60.31 18.79
CA ASP A 567 -0.41 60.22 20.26
C ASP A 567 -1.75 60.76 20.80
N ALA A 568 -2.28 61.82 20.19
CA ALA A 568 -3.57 62.38 20.57
C ALA A 568 -4.70 61.35 20.37
N PHE A 569 -4.71 60.64 19.24
CA PHE A 569 -5.72 59.60 18.97
C PHE A 569 -5.51 58.34 19.81
N ARG A 570 -4.25 57.95 20.07
CA ARG A 570 -3.96 56.82 20.97
C ARG A 570 -4.63 56.97 22.34
N ARG A 571 -4.69 58.19 22.88
CA ARG A 571 -5.30 58.48 24.19
C ARG A 571 -6.83 58.32 24.20
N THR A 572 -7.49 58.24 23.03
CA THR A 572 -8.95 58.06 22.93
C THR A 572 -9.38 56.59 22.82
N LEU A 573 -8.46 55.66 22.63
CA LEU A 573 -8.77 54.23 22.46
C LEU A 573 -9.50 53.58 23.65
N PRO A 574 -9.13 53.83 24.92
CA PRO A 574 -9.82 53.21 26.06
C PRO A 574 -11.33 53.52 26.08
N LEU A 575 -11.69 54.77 25.77
CA LEU A 575 -13.08 55.20 25.66
C LEU A 575 -13.85 54.43 24.57
N ILE A 576 -13.22 54.16 23.43
CA ILE A 576 -13.82 53.35 22.37
C ILE A 576 -14.10 51.93 22.89
N GLY A 577 -13.14 51.35 23.62
CA GLY A 577 -13.32 50.04 24.26
C GLY A 577 -14.50 50.01 25.24
N ASP A 578 -14.62 51.03 26.08
CA ASP A 578 -15.74 51.13 27.04
C ASP A 578 -17.10 51.23 26.36
N LEU A 579 -17.19 52.03 25.29
CA LEU A 579 -18.41 52.18 24.50
C LEU A 579 -18.77 50.91 23.71
N LYS A 580 -17.79 50.08 23.31
CA LYS A 580 -18.02 48.80 22.62
C LYS A 580 -18.27 47.62 23.55
N ASN A 581 -18.33 47.83 24.86
CA ASN A 581 -18.55 46.74 25.80
C ASN A 581 -19.87 45.98 25.48
N PRO A 582 -19.81 44.67 25.14
CA PRO A 582 -20.99 43.89 24.74
C PRO A 582 -22.00 43.67 25.89
N CYS A 583 -21.60 43.92 27.13
CA CYS A 583 -22.47 43.83 28.30
C CYS A 583 -23.45 45.02 28.37
N MET A 584 -23.19 46.08 27.63
CA MET A 584 -24.06 47.26 27.56
C MET A 584 -25.46 46.90 27.05
N ARG A 585 -26.47 47.59 27.57
CA ARG A 585 -27.90 47.41 27.30
C ARG A 585 -28.52 48.80 27.18
N GLU A 586 -29.75 48.90 26.70
CA GLU A 586 -30.43 50.20 26.50
C GLU A 586 -30.35 51.08 27.75
N ARG A 587 -30.60 50.53 28.95
CA ARG A 587 -30.45 51.24 30.23
C ARG A 587 -29.08 51.90 30.46
N HIS A 588 -28.01 51.29 29.96
CA HIS A 588 -26.65 51.83 30.08
C HIS A 588 -26.42 52.98 29.09
N TRP A 589 -26.91 52.81 27.87
CA TRP A 589 -26.88 53.86 26.84
C TRP A 589 -27.72 55.07 27.24
N ASP A 590 -28.88 54.87 27.84
CA ASP A 590 -29.73 55.95 28.36
C ASP A 590 -29.03 56.74 29.47
N ARG A 591 -28.24 56.06 30.32
CA ARG A 591 -27.39 56.72 31.32
C ARG A 591 -26.29 57.57 30.66
N ILE A 592 -25.66 57.09 29.60
CA ILE A 592 -24.66 57.87 28.84
C ILE A 592 -25.31 59.10 28.18
N LYS A 593 -26.48 58.96 27.55
CA LYS A 593 -27.23 60.08 26.96
C LYS A 593 -27.58 61.14 28.00
N THR A 594 -28.02 60.69 29.19
CA THR A 594 -28.33 61.57 30.32
C THR A 594 -27.08 62.28 30.86
N LEU A 595 -25.96 61.58 30.98
CA LEU A 595 -24.68 62.12 31.45
C LEU A 595 -24.16 63.22 30.52
N MET A 596 -24.19 62.96 29.21
CA MET A 596 -23.70 63.90 28.20
C MET A 596 -24.69 65.03 27.89
N ALA A 597 -25.97 64.88 28.28
CA ALA A 597 -27.07 65.76 27.88
C ALA A 597 -27.20 65.90 26.34
N VAL A 598 -26.88 64.82 25.61
CA VAL A 598 -26.96 64.76 24.14
C VAL A 598 -27.79 63.54 23.75
N GLU A 599 -28.76 63.77 22.87
CA GLU A 599 -29.49 62.69 22.20
C GLU A 599 -28.67 62.18 21.01
N PHE A 600 -28.39 60.88 21.00
CA PHE A 600 -27.81 60.17 19.87
C PHE A 600 -28.41 58.77 19.78
N ASP A 601 -28.49 58.23 18.57
CA ASP A 601 -28.86 56.84 18.36
C ASP A 601 -27.58 56.01 18.20
N GLN A 602 -27.28 55.18 19.20
CA GLN A 602 -26.12 54.31 19.16
C GLN A 602 -26.23 53.27 18.04
N ASN A 603 -27.43 52.91 17.55
CA ASN A 603 -27.62 51.90 16.51
C ASN A 603 -27.66 52.47 15.08
N SER A 604 -27.56 53.80 14.93
CA SER A 604 -27.59 54.44 13.62
C SER A 604 -26.28 54.21 12.84
N GLU A 605 -26.38 54.11 11.51
CA GLU A 605 -25.22 54.11 10.59
C GLU A 605 -24.41 55.43 10.66
N ASP A 606 -25.03 56.50 11.17
CA ASP A 606 -24.37 57.80 11.41
C ASP A 606 -23.53 57.81 12.70
N PHE A 607 -23.65 56.79 13.55
CA PHE A 607 -22.81 56.65 14.75
C PHE A 607 -21.41 56.19 14.34
N LYS A 608 -20.61 57.15 13.88
CA LYS A 608 -19.22 56.99 13.41
C LYS A 608 -18.25 57.62 14.40
N LEU A 609 -16.97 57.26 14.31
CA LEU A 609 -15.94 57.85 15.17
C LEU A 609 -15.87 59.38 15.05
N GLU A 610 -16.12 59.93 13.86
CA GLU A 610 -16.23 61.38 13.66
C GLU A 610 -17.30 62.03 14.54
N LEU A 611 -18.46 61.37 14.71
CA LEU A 611 -19.53 61.86 15.57
C LEU A 611 -19.12 61.81 17.05
N ILE A 612 -18.45 60.74 17.48
CA ILE A 612 -17.94 60.57 18.85
C ILE A 612 -16.92 61.65 19.20
N MET A 613 -16.02 61.96 18.27
CA MET A 613 -15.06 63.06 18.42
C MET A 613 -15.76 64.42 18.44
N ARG A 614 -16.73 64.65 17.55
CA ARG A 614 -17.49 65.89 17.46
C ARG A 614 -18.31 66.17 18.72
N LEU A 615 -18.88 65.12 19.32
CA LEU A 615 -19.64 65.19 20.57
C LEU A 615 -18.74 65.17 21.83
N ASN A 616 -17.41 65.09 21.64
CA ASN A 616 -16.40 65.17 22.68
C ASN A 616 -16.62 64.16 23.83
N PHE A 617 -16.93 62.90 23.48
CA PHE A 617 -17.04 61.81 24.46
C PHE A 617 -15.79 61.67 25.35
N GLN A 618 -14.63 62.09 24.85
CA GLN A 618 -13.36 62.09 25.59
C GLN A 618 -13.43 62.88 26.91
N ALA A 619 -14.28 63.91 27.01
CA ALA A 619 -14.47 64.65 28.25
C ALA A 619 -15.18 63.85 29.36
N TYR A 620 -15.91 62.80 29.00
CA TYR A 620 -16.71 61.96 29.91
C TYR A 620 -16.19 60.51 30.02
N ALA A 621 -14.94 60.27 29.62
CA ALA A 621 -14.40 58.92 29.50
C ALA A 621 -14.40 58.13 30.82
N GLU A 622 -14.11 58.78 31.95
CA GLU A 622 -14.10 58.12 33.27
C GLU A 622 -15.50 57.65 33.69
N ASP A 623 -16.52 58.48 33.47
CA ASP A 623 -17.92 58.14 33.80
C ASP A 623 -18.45 57.01 32.89
N ILE A 624 -18.11 57.05 31.60
CA ILE A 624 -18.48 56.00 30.63
C ILE A 624 -17.82 54.67 31.00
N ALA A 625 -16.57 54.69 31.46
CA ALA A 625 -15.88 53.50 31.97
C ALA A 625 -16.60 52.91 33.19
N GLU A 626 -17.11 53.73 34.12
CA GLU A 626 -17.90 53.22 35.26
C GLU A 626 -19.21 52.57 34.80
N ILE A 627 -19.92 53.18 33.84
CA ILE A 627 -21.17 52.62 33.28
C ILE A 627 -20.89 51.30 32.55
N SER A 628 -19.84 51.23 31.75
CA SER A 628 -19.37 50.02 31.07
C SER A 628 -19.07 48.90 32.08
N ASN A 629 -18.31 49.20 33.13
CA ASN A 629 -18.02 48.21 34.18
C ASN A 629 -19.28 47.73 34.91
N ALA A 630 -20.22 48.63 35.20
CA ALA A 630 -21.50 48.26 35.80
C ALA A 630 -22.26 47.23 34.92
N ALA A 631 -22.28 47.45 33.61
CA ALA A 631 -22.91 46.53 32.66
C ALA A 631 -22.30 45.11 32.71
N THR A 632 -20.97 45.01 32.79
CA THR A 632 -20.26 43.73 32.93
C THR A 632 -20.63 43.01 34.22
N MET A 633 -20.68 43.73 35.33
CA MET A 633 -21.04 43.14 36.63
C MET A 633 -22.50 42.67 36.67
N GLU A 634 -23.41 43.42 36.05
CA GLU A 634 -24.82 43.04 35.90
C GLU A 634 -24.99 41.73 35.10
N LEU A 635 -24.24 41.57 33.99
CA LEU A 635 -24.29 40.34 33.18
C LEU A 635 -23.82 39.11 33.95
N ASN A 636 -22.83 39.25 34.84
CA ASN A 636 -22.36 38.16 35.69
C ASN A 636 -23.46 37.66 36.65
N ILE A 637 -24.26 38.59 37.19
CA ILE A 637 -25.40 38.25 38.06
C ILE A 637 -26.49 37.54 37.24
N GLU A 638 -26.81 38.05 36.04
CA GLU A 638 -27.79 37.44 35.13
C GLU A 638 -27.43 36.00 34.76
N ASN A 639 -26.17 35.77 34.35
CA ASN A 639 -25.67 34.45 33.99
C ASN A 639 -25.67 33.48 35.18
N GLY A 640 -25.28 33.97 36.37
CA GLY A 640 -25.29 33.15 37.58
C GLY A 640 -26.70 32.73 37.99
N LEU A 641 -27.70 33.62 37.92
CA LEU A 641 -29.10 33.27 38.17
C LEU A 641 -29.65 32.26 37.16
N LYS A 642 -29.29 32.42 35.89
CA LYS A 642 -29.64 31.45 34.84
C LYS A 642 -29.05 30.07 35.11
N ALA A 643 -27.78 30.00 35.54
CA ALA A 643 -27.14 28.74 35.89
C ALA A 643 -27.84 28.05 37.07
N ILE A 644 -28.12 28.79 38.15
CA ILE A 644 -28.87 28.27 39.31
C ILE A 644 -30.22 27.70 38.87
N ARG A 645 -30.98 28.44 38.06
CA ARG A 645 -32.28 27.99 37.55
C ARG A 645 -32.19 26.66 36.79
N GLU A 646 -31.21 26.50 35.91
CA GLU A 646 -31.08 25.28 35.11
C GLU A 646 -30.64 24.08 35.95
N VAL A 647 -29.74 24.28 36.93
CA VAL A 647 -29.34 23.19 37.85
C VAL A 647 -30.57 22.68 38.61
N TRP A 648 -31.33 23.57 39.25
CA TRP A 648 -32.47 23.19 40.07
C TRP A 648 -33.66 22.62 39.31
N LYS A 649 -33.75 22.90 38.01
CA LYS A 649 -34.71 22.23 37.11
C LYS A 649 -34.35 20.76 36.86
N ALA A 650 -33.06 20.42 36.91
CA ALA A 650 -32.54 19.07 36.66
C ALA A 650 -32.27 18.26 37.93
N THR A 651 -32.13 18.91 39.10
CA THR A 651 -31.84 18.24 40.37
C THR A 651 -33.01 17.36 40.81
N THR A 652 -32.85 16.05 40.64
CA THR A 652 -33.84 15.04 41.05
C THR A 652 -33.79 14.77 42.57
N TYR A 653 -34.92 14.30 43.12
CA TYR A 653 -35.03 13.91 44.52
C TYR A 653 -35.12 12.38 44.64
N ASP A 654 -34.01 11.71 45.01
CA ASP A 654 -33.92 10.24 44.98
C ASP A 654 -34.70 9.59 46.14
N MET A 655 -35.86 9.02 45.80
CA MET A 655 -36.70 8.25 46.71
C MET A 655 -36.95 6.83 46.17
N GLN A 656 -36.92 5.85 47.07
CA GLN A 656 -37.12 4.43 46.80
C GLN A 656 -38.45 3.95 47.39
N HIS A 657 -39.16 3.07 46.66
CA HIS A 657 -40.37 2.41 47.18
C HIS A 657 -40.05 1.60 48.46
N HIS A 658 -40.88 1.74 49.50
CA HIS A 658 -40.70 1.04 50.78
C HIS A 658 -41.81 0.04 51.10
N ARG A 659 -43.07 0.49 51.24
CA ARG A 659 -44.22 -0.36 51.59
C ARG A 659 -45.54 0.30 51.20
N GLY A 660 -46.43 -0.41 50.50
CA GLY A 660 -47.70 0.17 50.04
C GLY A 660 -47.44 1.36 49.10
N GLU A 661 -48.04 2.52 49.38
CA GLU A 661 -47.77 3.79 48.67
C GLU A 661 -46.69 4.65 49.36
N MET A 662 -45.95 4.11 50.33
CA MET A 662 -44.90 4.85 51.05
C MET A 662 -43.54 4.73 50.35
N TYR A 663 -42.86 5.87 50.23
CA TYR A 663 -41.52 5.99 49.68
C TYR A 663 -40.51 6.40 50.76
N ARG A 664 -39.24 6.08 50.54
CA ARG A 664 -38.12 6.35 51.43
C ARG A 664 -37.07 7.18 50.70
N ILE A 665 -36.65 8.29 51.29
CA ILE A 665 -35.53 9.11 50.82
C ILE A 665 -34.24 8.28 50.87
N LYS A 666 -33.53 8.21 49.75
CA LYS A 666 -32.36 7.34 49.57
C LYS A 666 -31.05 8.11 49.61
N ASN A 667 -30.86 9.08 48.70
CA ASN A 667 -29.66 9.88 48.62
C ASN A 667 -30.02 11.37 48.62
N VAL A 668 -29.31 12.15 49.44
CA VAL A 668 -29.50 13.60 49.60
C VAL A 668 -28.20 14.38 49.50
N GLU A 669 -27.04 13.72 49.44
CA GLU A 669 -25.72 14.37 49.55
C GLU A 669 -25.51 15.40 48.45
N GLU A 670 -25.80 15.02 47.20
CA GLU A 670 -25.67 15.90 46.03
C GLU A 670 -26.63 17.11 46.09
N VAL A 671 -27.89 16.88 46.47
CA VAL A 671 -28.88 17.95 46.60
C VAL A 671 -28.50 18.92 47.71
N MET A 672 -28.02 18.43 48.85
CA MET A 672 -27.56 19.26 49.97
C MET A 672 -26.30 20.08 49.61
N GLN A 673 -25.34 19.49 48.89
CA GLN A 673 -24.18 20.22 48.40
C GLN A 673 -24.59 21.38 47.47
N PHE A 674 -25.49 21.12 46.52
CA PHE A 674 -26.01 22.18 45.65
C PHE A 674 -26.78 23.27 46.41
N LEU A 675 -27.46 22.94 47.52
CA LEU A 675 -28.13 23.94 48.35
C LEU A 675 -27.12 24.88 49.00
N GLU A 676 -26.07 24.34 49.62
CA GLU A 676 -25.04 25.12 50.31
C GLU A 676 -24.30 26.06 49.34
N ASP A 677 -23.84 25.53 48.20
CA ASP A 677 -23.08 26.29 47.21
C ASP A 677 -23.91 27.44 46.60
N HIS A 678 -25.15 27.14 46.19
CA HIS A 678 -26.01 28.15 45.57
C HIS A 678 -26.54 29.16 46.59
N GLN A 679 -26.73 28.81 47.86
CA GLN A 679 -27.07 29.78 48.90
C GLN A 679 -25.95 30.82 49.11
N VAL A 680 -24.69 30.38 49.15
CA VAL A 680 -23.53 31.29 49.25
C VAL A 680 -23.44 32.18 48.01
N GLN A 681 -23.62 31.59 46.81
CA GLN A 681 -23.59 32.33 45.56
C GLN A 681 -24.68 33.42 45.49
N LEU A 682 -25.92 33.10 45.87
CA LEU A 682 -27.03 34.06 45.90
C LEU A 682 -26.81 35.18 46.91
N SER A 683 -26.28 34.86 48.10
CA SER A 683 -25.92 35.84 49.12
C SER A 683 -24.82 36.80 48.61
N SER A 684 -23.81 36.28 47.90
CA SER A 684 -22.78 37.09 47.27
C SER A 684 -23.35 38.02 46.21
N MET A 685 -24.19 37.53 45.30
CA MET A 685 -24.86 38.36 44.28
C MET A 685 -25.66 39.50 44.92
N LYS A 686 -26.42 39.19 45.97
CA LYS A 686 -27.25 40.13 46.72
C LYS A 686 -26.48 41.25 47.41
N SER A 687 -25.23 41.00 47.78
CA SER A 687 -24.37 41.98 48.46
C SER A 687 -23.80 43.07 47.53
N THR A 688 -23.89 42.89 46.20
CA THR A 688 -23.30 43.82 45.23
C THR A 688 -24.24 44.99 44.91
N LYS A 689 -23.67 46.17 44.61
CA LYS A 689 -24.47 47.33 44.14
C LYS A 689 -25.17 47.10 42.79
N TYR A 690 -24.69 46.13 42.01
CA TYR A 690 -25.16 45.83 40.66
C TYR A 690 -26.38 44.89 40.64
N VAL A 691 -26.84 44.41 41.79
CA VAL A 691 -27.96 43.49 41.89
C VAL A 691 -29.32 44.15 41.70
N GLU A 692 -29.40 45.48 41.71
CA GLU A 692 -30.65 46.24 41.70
C GLU A 692 -31.65 45.77 40.62
N PRO A 693 -31.26 45.50 39.36
CA PRO A 693 -32.19 44.99 38.34
C PRO A 693 -32.72 43.57 38.62
N PHE A 694 -31.99 42.76 39.39
CA PHE A 694 -32.23 41.34 39.60
C PHE A 694 -32.68 41.00 41.03
N ILE A 695 -32.81 41.99 41.92
CA ILE A 695 -33.02 41.78 43.36
C ILE A 695 -34.23 40.88 43.66
N LYS A 696 -35.33 41.03 42.91
CA LYS A 696 -36.55 40.23 43.11
C LYS A 696 -36.32 38.74 42.82
N GLU A 697 -35.49 38.45 41.81
CA GLU A 697 -35.20 37.07 41.40
C GLU A 697 -34.20 36.41 42.33
N VAL A 698 -33.13 37.10 42.72
CA VAL A 698 -32.15 36.62 43.70
C VAL A 698 -32.84 36.27 45.03
N ASP A 699 -33.71 37.15 45.50
CA ASP A 699 -34.44 37.00 46.77
C ASP A 699 -35.44 35.83 46.76
N TYR A 700 -36.04 35.54 45.59
CA TYR A 700 -36.92 34.38 45.39
C TYR A 700 -36.14 33.07 45.49
N TRP A 701 -35.01 32.96 44.78
CA TRP A 701 -34.19 31.75 44.79
C TRP A 701 -33.58 31.48 46.17
N GLU A 702 -33.06 32.52 46.83
CA GLU A 702 -32.46 32.39 48.17
C GLU A 702 -33.47 31.83 49.18
N LYS A 703 -34.70 32.37 49.21
CA LYS A 703 -35.77 31.90 50.10
C LYS A 703 -36.25 30.48 49.76
N SER A 704 -36.40 30.17 48.48
CA SER A 704 -36.92 28.88 48.03
C SER A 704 -35.93 27.75 48.35
N LEU A 705 -34.64 27.95 48.07
CA LEU A 705 -33.60 26.97 48.39
C LEU A 705 -33.40 26.82 49.90
N GLY A 706 -33.46 27.91 50.66
CA GLY A 706 -33.49 27.86 52.13
C GLY A 706 -34.56 26.92 52.69
N TYR A 707 -35.79 27.07 52.20
CA TYR A 707 -36.91 26.24 52.63
C TYR A 707 -36.78 24.76 52.23
N VAL A 708 -36.25 24.48 51.03
CA VAL A 708 -36.00 23.10 50.57
C VAL A 708 -34.98 22.42 51.48
N ALA A 709 -33.89 23.11 51.85
CA ALA A 709 -32.87 22.57 52.75
C ALA A 709 -33.47 22.14 54.10
N GLU A 710 -34.27 23.01 54.71
CA GLU A 710 -34.96 22.74 55.98
C GLU A 710 -35.93 21.54 55.87
N CYS A 711 -36.69 21.43 54.78
CA CYS A 711 -37.63 20.32 54.58
C CYS A 711 -36.91 18.97 54.43
N ILE A 712 -35.79 18.92 53.72
CA ILE A 712 -35.01 17.68 53.52
C ILE A 712 -34.46 17.19 54.87
N GLU A 713 -33.87 18.08 55.67
CA GLU A 713 -33.28 17.72 56.96
C GLU A 713 -34.31 17.11 57.92
N ILE A 714 -35.49 17.74 58.05
CA ILE A 714 -36.55 17.23 58.94
C ILE A 714 -37.20 15.96 58.37
N SER A 715 -37.33 15.84 57.05
CA SER A 715 -37.84 14.60 56.44
C SER A 715 -36.97 13.39 56.76
N LEU A 716 -35.64 13.56 56.76
CA LEU A 716 -34.70 12.51 57.17
C LEU A 716 -34.82 12.16 58.65
N GLN A 717 -35.10 13.13 59.50
CA GLN A 717 -35.37 12.93 60.92
C GLN A 717 -36.64 12.12 61.17
N VAL A 718 -37.74 12.43 60.48
CA VAL A 718 -39.00 11.67 60.52
C VAL A 718 -38.74 10.24 60.04
N GLN A 719 -38.09 10.08 58.89
CA GLN A 719 -37.80 8.79 58.29
C GLN A 719 -36.99 7.86 59.22
N ARG A 720 -35.95 8.39 59.87
CA ARG A 720 -35.09 7.60 60.78
C ARG A 720 -35.88 7.08 61.98
N ARG A 721 -36.67 7.94 62.63
CA ARG A 721 -37.49 7.58 63.80
C ARG A 721 -38.62 6.63 63.42
N TYR A 722 -39.28 6.89 62.30
CA TYR A 722 -40.37 6.06 61.79
C TYR A 722 -39.89 4.63 61.48
N LEU A 723 -38.77 4.46 60.77
CA LEU A 723 -38.24 3.13 60.44
C LEU A 723 -37.86 2.32 61.69
N TYR A 724 -37.29 2.98 62.71
CA TYR A 724 -36.97 2.36 63.99
C TYR A 724 -38.24 1.88 64.73
N LEU A 725 -39.26 2.73 64.85
CA LEU A 725 -40.52 2.35 65.49
C LEU A 725 -41.30 1.31 64.67
N GLY A 726 -41.21 1.37 63.33
CA GLY A 726 -41.89 0.44 62.43
C GLY A 726 -41.43 -1.00 62.58
N SER A 727 -40.13 -1.25 62.81
CA SER A 727 -39.63 -2.60 63.09
C SER A 727 -40.15 -3.14 64.43
N ILE A 728 -40.30 -2.28 65.43
CA ILE A 728 -40.74 -2.64 66.79
C ILE A 728 -42.24 -2.94 66.83
N PHE A 729 -43.07 -2.06 66.25
CA PHE A 729 -44.51 -2.25 66.19
C PHE A 729 -44.95 -3.30 65.16
N SER A 730 -44.04 -3.97 64.45
CA SER A 730 -44.39 -5.12 63.60
C SER A 730 -44.79 -6.36 64.42
N GLY A 731 -44.41 -6.46 65.70
CA GLY A 731 -44.79 -7.56 66.59
C GLY A 731 -46.18 -7.37 67.25
N GLU A 732 -47.06 -8.37 67.12
CA GLU A 732 -48.42 -8.31 67.70
C GLU A 732 -48.43 -8.17 69.24
N ASP A 733 -47.43 -8.73 69.92
CA ASP A 733 -47.40 -8.76 71.38
C ASP A 733 -47.11 -7.36 71.96
N ILE A 734 -46.21 -6.57 71.34
CA ILE A 734 -45.94 -5.18 71.74
C ILE A 734 -47.11 -4.27 71.40
N ARG A 735 -47.76 -4.48 70.24
CA ARG A 735 -48.96 -3.72 69.85
C ARG A 735 -50.10 -3.85 70.86
N LYS A 736 -50.25 -5.01 71.51
CA LYS A 736 -51.27 -5.24 72.56
C LYS A 736 -50.93 -4.55 73.88
N GLN A 737 -49.65 -4.29 74.17
CA GLN A 737 -49.20 -3.70 75.43
C GLN A 737 -49.27 -2.16 75.41
N LEU A 738 -49.17 -1.54 74.23
CA LEU A 738 -49.17 -0.08 74.04
C LEU A 738 -50.26 0.37 73.04
N PRO A 739 -51.57 0.21 73.36
CA PRO A 739 -52.65 0.41 72.40
C PRO A 739 -52.89 1.88 72.01
N ASN A 740 -52.54 2.84 72.88
CA ASN A 740 -52.70 4.27 72.58
C ASN A 740 -51.62 4.75 71.62
N GLU A 741 -50.38 4.35 71.87
CA GLU A 741 -49.21 4.65 71.05
C GLU A 741 -49.34 4.02 69.66
N VAL A 742 -49.89 2.81 69.56
CA VAL A 742 -50.19 2.16 68.26
C VAL A 742 -51.19 2.98 67.44
N LYS A 743 -52.24 3.54 68.05
CA LYS A 743 -53.20 4.40 67.33
C LYS A 743 -52.53 5.65 66.78
N ILE A 744 -51.65 6.29 67.56
CA ILE A 744 -50.88 7.46 67.13
C ILE A 744 -49.90 7.09 66.02
N PHE A 745 -49.22 5.94 66.15
CA PHE A 745 -48.27 5.45 65.15
C PHE A 745 -48.94 5.09 63.81
N ASP A 746 -50.09 4.42 63.82
CA ASP A 746 -50.83 4.07 62.61
C ASP A 746 -51.40 5.34 61.92
N ALA A 747 -51.81 6.36 62.67
CA ALA A 747 -52.19 7.67 62.13
C ALA A 747 -51.00 8.40 61.48
N LEU A 748 -49.85 8.46 62.16
CA LEU A 748 -48.60 9.01 61.62
C LEU A 748 -48.13 8.27 60.36
N THR A 749 -48.34 6.96 60.32
CA THR A 749 -48.01 6.13 59.15
C THR A 749 -48.79 6.61 57.93
N THR A 750 -50.08 6.90 58.11
CA THR A 750 -50.94 7.41 57.03
C THR A 750 -50.47 8.79 56.55
N ASP A 751 -50.19 9.71 57.48
CA ASP A 751 -49.65 11.03 57.17
C ASP A 751 -48.29 10.95 56.46
N TRP A 752 -47.41 10.04 56.90
CA TRP A 752 -46.10 9.83 56.29
C TRP A 752 -46.20 9.25 54.87
N THR A 753 -47.15 8.33 54.65
CA THR A 753 -47.44 7.79 53.31
C THR A 753 -47.91 8.90 52.37
N GLU A 754 -48.82 9.76 52.80
CA GLU A 754 -49.29 10.89 51.99
C GLU A 754 -48.14 11.86 51.65
N ILE A 755 -47.34 12.23 52.64
CA ILE A 755 -46.20 13.15 52.44
C ILE A 755 -45.18 12.55 51.48
N THR A 756 -44.74 11.31 51.70
CA THR A 756 -43.71 10.68 50.87
C THR A 756 -44.19 10.40 49.44
N SER A 757 -45.48 10.13 49.24
CA SER A 757 -46.08 10.00 47.90
C SER A 757 -46.12 11.34 47.16
N ASN A 758 -46.51 12.43 47.83
CA ASN A 758 -46.49 13.78 47.25
C ASN A 758 -45.06 14.25 46.94
N MET A 759 -44.10 13.96 47.81
CA MET A 759 -42.68 14.27 47.57
C MET A 759 -42.15 13.49 46.35
N TYR A 760 -42.55 12.23 46.18
CA TYR A 760 -42.15 11.40 45.04
C TYR A 760 -42.82 11.85 43.72
N ALA A 761 -44.02 12.42 43.78
CA ALA A 761 -44.72 12.94 42.61
C ALA A 761 -44.05 14.21 42.03
N GLY A 762 -43.24 14.92 42.82
CA GLY A 762 -42.45 16.06 42.35
C GLY A 762 -41.31 15.61 41.42
N THR A 763 -41.10 16.33 40.32
CA THR A 763 -40.09 15.94 39.31
C THR A 763 -38.66 16.34 39.71
N ASN A 764 -38.53 17.35 40.57
CA ASN A 764 -37.27 17.89 41.06
C ASN A 764 -37.36 18.19 42.57
N ALA A 765 -36.21 18.43 43.22
CA ALA A 765 -36.12 18.65 44.66
C ALA A 765 -36.93 19.86 45.16
N ILE A 766 -37.11 20.89 44.33
CA ILE A 766 -37.93 22.05 44.65
C ILE A 766 -39.41 21.64 44.68
N GLU A 767 -39.92 21.02 43.62
CA GLU A 767 -41.29 20.53 43.54
C GLU A 767 -41.61 19.50 44.64
N ALA A 768 -40.64 18.62 44.95
CA ALA A 768 -40.78 17.64 46.02
C ALA A 768 -40.99 18.28 47.40
N CYS A 769 -40.40 19.44 47.68
CA CYS A 769 -40.53 20.12 48.97
C CYS A 769 -41.56 21.27 48.98
N LEU A 770 -41.86 21.85 47.82
CA LEU A 770 -42.76 23.00 47.62
C LEU A 770 -44.06 22.63 46.87
N TYR A 771 -44.50 21.38 46.94
CA TYR A 771 -45.81 20.96 46.39
C TYR A 771 -47.01 21.69 47.03
N LYS A 772 -46.81 22.29 48.22
CA LYS A 772 -47.73 23.24 48.87
C LYS A 772 -46.95 24.48 49.33
N PRO A 773 -47.60 25.66 49.46
CA PRO A 773 -46.93 26.89 49.89
C PRO A 773 -46.18 26.71 51.22
N ALA A 774 -44.93 27.19 51.27
CA ALA A 774 -44.15 27.23 52.50
C ALA A 774 -44.88 28.05 53.60
N PRO A 775 -44.83 27.65 54.89
CA PRO A 775 -44.06 26.55 55.48
C PRO A 775 -44.90 25.29 55.77
N TYR A 776 -45.83 24.89 54.89
CA TYR A 776 -46.74 23.76 55.14
C TYR A 776 -46.02 22.44 55.47
N LEU A 777 -45.14 21.99 54.57
CA LEU A 777 -44.47 20.69 54.68
C LEU A 777 -43.57 20.67 55.93
N PHE A 778 -42.75 21.71 56.10
CA PHE A 778 -41.88 21.86 57.27
C PHE A 778 -42.65 21.74 58.60
N ASN A 779 -43.77 22.45 58.74
CA ASN A 779 -44.57 22.40 59.96
C ASN A 779 -45.17 21.01 60.21
N LYS A 780 -45.66 20.37 59.15
CA LYS A 780 -46.25 19.02 59.25
C LYS A 780 -45.19 17.99 59.66
N LEU A 781 -43.99 18.06 59.08
CA LEU A 781 -42.86 17.18 59.43
C LEU A 781 -42.42 17.38 60.89
N ASN A 782 -42.33 18.62 61.38
CA ASN A 782 -41.99 18.91 62.77
C ASN A 782 -43.01 18.28 63.74
N GLN A 783 -44.31 18.44 63.48
CA GLN A 783 -45.36 17.80 64.29
C GLN A 783 -45.21 16.27 64.31
N MET A 784 -44.81 15.67 63.19
CA MET A 784 -44.55 14.24 63.13
C MET A 784 -43.34 13.83 63.96
N VAL A 785 -42.24 14.60 63.93
CA VAL A 785 -41.08 14.37 64.80
C VAL A 785 -41.49 14.39 66.27
N ASP A 786 -42.24 15.40 66.71
CA ASP A 786 -42.71 15.52 68.10
C ASP A 786 -43.55 14.30 68.53
N ASN A 787 -44.47 13.86 67.66
CA ASN A 787 -45.31 12.69 67.95
C ASN A 787 -44.49 11.39 67.99
N LEU A 788 -43.51 11.21 67.09
CA LEU A 788 -42.62 10.06 67.08
C LEU A 788 -41.73 10.03 68.34
N ASP A 789 -41.22 11.17 68.78
CA ASP A 789 -40.46 11.29 70.03
C ASP A 789 -41.34 11.01 71.26
N GLY A 790 -42.62 11.42 71.22
CA GLY A 790 -43.61 11.04 72.23
C GLY A 790 -43.79 9.52 72.34
N ILE A 791 -43.88 8.82 71.21
CA ILE A 791 -43.99 7.35 71.17
C ILE A 791 -42.72 6.69 71.70
N LEU A 792 -41.53 7.19 71.32
CA LEU A 792 -40.25 6.67 71.82
C LEU A 792 -40.15 6.77 73.35
N ARG A 793 -40.52 7.91 73.94
CA ARG A 793 -40.55 8.08 75.40
C ARG A 793 -41.52 7.11 76.08
N ALA A 794 -42.68 6.86 75.49
CA ALA A 794 -43.64 5.89 76.01
C ALA A 794 -43.09 4.46 75.95
N LEU A 795 -42.40 4.09 74.86
CA LEU A 795 -41.73 2.81 74.70
C LEU A 795 -40.61 2.62 75.73
N GLU A 796 -39.77 3.63 75.95
CA GLU A 796 -38.71 3.60 76.97
C GLU A 796 -39.28 3.39 78.37
N LYS A 797 -40.35 4.11 78.72
CA LYS A 797 -41.05 3.93 80.01
C LYS A 797 -41.60 2.52 80.17
N TYR A 798 -42.12 1.93 79.08
CA TYR A 798 -42.59 0.55 79.08
C TYR A 798 -41.45 -0.45 79.30
N LEU A 799 -40.32 -0.28 78.59
CA LEU A 799 -39.14 -1.13 78.75
C LEU A 799 -38.56 -1.04 80.17
N GLU A 800 -38.51 0.16 80.74
CA GLU A 800 -38.06 0.37 82.11
C GLU A 800 -38.96 -0.33 83.13
N THR A 801 -40.28 -0.32 82.91
CA THR A 801 -41.22 -1.08 83.74
C THR A 801 -40.94 -2.60 83.68
N LYS A 802 -40.57 -3.13 82.50
CA LYS A 802 -40.17 -4.55 82.37
C LYS A 802 -38.83 -4.84 83.03
N ARG A 803 -37.87 -3.91 83.00
CA ARG A 803 -36.59 -4.02 83.71
C ARG A 803 -36.76 -4.07 85.23
N GLN A 804 -37.68 -3.27 85.78
CA GLN A 804 -38.00 -3.31 87.21
C GLN A 804 -38.55 -4.68 87.66
N LEU A 805 -39.38 -5.32 86.82
CA LEU A 805 -39.94 -6.65 87.12
C LEU A 805 -38.89 -7.76 87.07
N PHE A 806 -37.86 -7.62 86.21
CA PHE A 806 -36.75 -8.56 86.10
C PHE A 806 -35.42 -7.81 85.94
N PRO A 807 -34.71 -7.53 87.05
CA PRO A 807 -33.52 -6.66 87.05
C PRO A 807 -32.38 -7.10 86.12
N ARG A 808 -32.33 -8.37 85.70
CA ARG A 808 -31.31 -8.81 84.73
C ARG A 808 -31.48 -8.15 83.35
N PHE A 809 -32.66 -7.63 83.02
CA PHE A 809 -32.87 -6.87 81.78
C PHE A 809 -32.15 -5.52 81.74
N TYR A 810 -31.55 -5.04 82.85
CA TYR A 810 -30.64 -3.88 82.81
C TYR A 810 -29.31 -4.17 82.10
N PHE A 811 -28.93 -5.44 81.93
CA PHE A 811 -27.67 -5.84 81.29
C PHE A 811 -27.77 -5.99 79.76
N ILE A 812 -28.92 -5.70 79.16
CA ILE A 812 -29.16 -5.81 77.71
C ILE A 812 -29.67 -4.49 77.13
N SER A 813 -29.37 -4.25 75.85
CA SER A 813 -29.82 -3.05 75.15
C SER A 813 -31.35 -3.01 75.01
N ASN A 814 -31.91 -1.84 74.67
CA ASN A 814 -33.34 -1.70 74.41
C ASN A 814 -33.79 -2.63 73.27
N ASP A 815 -32.98 -2.78 72.22
CA ASP A 815 -33.29 -3.64 71.08
C ASP A 815 -33.27 -5.13 71.43
N ASP A 816 -32.26 -5.59 72.19
CA ASP A 816 -32.19 -6.96 72.72
C ASP A 816 -33.41 -7.25 73.63
N LEU A 817 -33.80 -6.27 74.46
CA LEU A 817 -34.95 -6.40 75.35
C LEU A 817 -36.27 -6.49 74.56
N LEU A 818 -36.41 -5.68 73.52
CA LEU A 818 -37.58 -5.72 72.63
C LEU A 818 -37.67 -7.05 71.87
N GLU A 819 -36.54 -7.63 71.44
CA GLU A 819 -36.50 -8.94 70.78
C GLU A 819 -36.95 -10.08 71.71
N ILE A 820 -36.52 -10.04 72.98
CA ILE A 820 -36.95 -11.00 74.01
C ILE A 820 -38.46 -10.86 74.30
N LEU A 821 -38.96 -9.63 74.46
CA LEU A 821 -40.37 -9.36 74.72
C LEU A 821 -41.26 -9.74 73.53
N GLY A 822 -40.79 -9.52 72.30
CA GLY A 822 -41.50 -9.85 71.06
C GLY A 822 -41.56 -11.35 70.74
N ASN A 823 -40.63 -12.16 71.28
CA ASN A 823 -40.57 -13.61 71.05
C ASN A 823 -40.92 -14.45 72.29
N SER A 824 -41.69 -13.88 73.24
CA SER A 824 -42.05 -14.50 74.53
C SER A 824 -42.60 -15.93 74.44
N LYS A 825 -43.27 -16.28 73.32
CA LYS A 825 -43.87 -17.61 73.08
C LYS A 825 -42.94 -18.62 72.42
N LYS A 826 -41.74 -18.22 71.99
CA LYS A 826 -40.75 -19.08 71.32
C LYS A 826 -39.45 -19.13 72.12
N PRO A 827 -39.35 -20.02 73.13
CA PRO A 827 -38.18 -20.12 74.00
C PRO A 827 -36.85 -20.37 73.27
N GLN A 828 -36.90 -20.93 72.06
CA GLN A 828 -35.72 -21.16 71.23
C GLN A 828 -35.05 -19.87 70.76
N LEU A 829 -35.83 -18.84 70.42
CA LEU A 829 -35.30 -17.55 69.96
C LEU A 829 -34.68 -16.75 71.13
N ILE A 830 -35.20 -16.95 72.34
CA ILE A 830 -34.69 -16.30 73.56
C ILE A 830 -33.31 -16.86 73.96
N GLN A 831 -32.94 -18.07 73.51
CA GLN A 831 -31.66 -18.70 73.89
C GLN A 831 -30.43 -17.86 73.50
N VAL A 832 -30.49 -17.10 72.41
CA VAL A 832 -29.39 -16.24 71.96
C VAL A 832 -29.05 -15.18 73.00
N HIS A 833 -30.05 -14.70 73.75
CA HIS A 833 -29.87 -13.66 74.77
C HIS A 833 -29.58 -14.24 76.17
N LEU A 834 -29.69 -15.55 76.39
CA LEU A 834 -29.45 -16.17 77.71
C LEU A 834 -28.02 -15.95 78.19
N LYS A 835 -27.03 -16.04 77.30
CA LYS A 835 -25.62 -15.73 77.60
C LYS A 835 -25.43 -14.30 78.10
N LYS A 836 -26.27 -13.36 77.67
CA LYS A 836 -26.22 -11.95 78.10
C LYS A 836 -26.90 -11.74 79.46
N LEU A 837 -27.84 -12.61 79.84
CA LEU A 837 -28.64 -12.46 81.06
C LEU A 837 -28.11 -13.28 82.25
N PHE A 838 -27.37 -14.36 82.00
CA PHE A 838 -26.91 -15.30 83.04
C PHE A 838 -25.45 -15.72 82.86
N ASP A 839 -24.67 -15.58 83.92
CA ASP A 839 -23.32 -16.13 83.98
C ASP A 839 -23.34 -17.66 83.89
N ASN A 840 -22.43 -18.21 83.08
CA ASN A 840 -22.24 -19.65 82.86
C ASN A 840 -23.44 -20.41 82.24
N VAL A 841 -24.43 -19.72 81.67
CA VAL A 841 -25.55 -20.34 80.92
C VAL A 841 -25.51 -19.90 79.46
N ASN A 842 -25.07 -20.77 78.56
CA ASN A 842 -25.06 -20.49 77.12
C ASN A 842 -26.32 -21.00 76.41
N LYS A 843 -26.77 -22.22 76.72
CA LYS A 843 -27.99 -22.83 76.19
C LYS A 843 -28.62 -23.74 77.24
N ILE A 844 -29.94 -23.82 77.25
CA ILE A 844 -30.70 -24.73 78.11
C ILE A 844 -31.34 -25.78 77.22
N ARG A 845 -31.17 -27.07 77.56
CA ARG A 845 -31.87 -28.16 76.88
C ARG A 845 -33.33 -28.17 77.36
N ILE A 846 -34.26 -27.98 76.44
CA ILE A 846 -35.70 -28.02 76.72
C ILE A 846 -36.23 -29.36 76.20
N ASP A 847 -36.33 -30.37 77.07
CA ASP A 847 -36.95 -31.64 76.71
C ASP A 847 -38.49 -31.54 76.80
N LYS A 848 -39.21 -32.08 75.82
CA LYS A 848 -40.66 -32.26 75.91
C LYS A 848 -40.95 -33.52 76.71
N VAL A 849 -41.64 -33.41 77.85
CA VAL A 849 -42.09 -34.60 78.60
C VAL A 849 -43.18 -35.31 77.78
N CYS A 850 -42.90 -36.54 77.33
CA CYS A 850 -43.91 -37.48 76.83
C CYS A 850 -44.57 -38.17 78.02
N ALA A 851 -45.82 -37.84 78.31
CA ALA A 851 -46.65 -38.51 79.32
C ALA A 851 -47.51 -39.61 78.68
N PHE A 852 -47.41 -40.85 79.18
CA PHE A 852 -48.39 -41.96 79.13
C PHE A 852 -47.78 -43.08 80.01
N ILE A 853 -48.36 -43.62 81.11
CA ILE A 853 -49.69 -44.22 81.34
C ILE A 853 -49.94 -44.48 82.86
N LEU A 854 -51.23 -44.29 83.26
CA LEU A 854 -52.08 -44.86 84.36
C LEU A 854 -51.86 -44.59 85.86
N SER A 855 -53.03 -44.33 86.50
CA SER A 855 -53.43 -44.18 87.92
C SER A 855 -52.88 -43.01 88.71
#